data_AF-A0A1S3H7B9-F1
#
_entry.id   AF-A0A1S3H7B9-F1
#
_cell.length_a   1.000
_cell.length_b   1.000
_cell.length_c   1.000
_cell.angle_alpha   90.00
_cell.angle_beta   90.00
_cell.angle_gamma   90.00
#
_symmetry.space_group_name_H-M   'P 1'
#
loop_
_entity.id
_entity.type
_entity.pdbx_description
1 polymer ?
#
loop_
_entity_poly.entity_id
_entity_poly.type
_entity_poly.pdbx_seq_one_letter_code
_entity_poly.pdbx_strand_id
1 'polypeptide(L)'
;MKAIAYALLVAVYILQARCEEQCSLPADCFTKWEEVCGELFPSSLCNVMCPKGCNLGERIRGTGTYTGDSAICRAYVHATGTDGGFVAAMGTEDKRFFIGSSLNGIRSESTGARSTSFAFLEEENECGGCQLGEICTDVGEGKKACVLPLDCNANWDNSCEDYNRNGTCLVMCPAGCTRGSSVWGTDIYRTASSICRAAVHSNADLAKGGIVTVVAQGEQASLAGTHRNGVGTMGHYGDIDQSFSIARSSEACGGCEAFETCQDLGDGQFGCVLSLDCRQTWEDSCKVRYGQEKCRVLCPEGCKNGGGIYGSDIYTSNSAVCRAAAHAIPDMKNGGVVNVLSQGQQQGFAGTVRNEIGSGAYYKPKPETFSFVETTSACATAGTPCGPEQTCQDVGDGKLGCVLQLDCRIYWGITCKSHYGDGPCRVICPSGCKSGGGVWGTDIYSNVSAVCRAAVHAVPDLNEGGVVTALPQGEQVHFASTVRNEVTTGRMFKRWPETFSFAEATSACKEAGLNCEPHQTCHVHEDGKKSCVMAVDCYSRWSDTCKFQHGEDNCRVQCPAGCVKGGSVHGSDVYTNTSAVCRAAVHAISGMKSGGLVTATAQGGRLTFPGSVRNDVSSGNFHRKWDESFAFVETTSACAAAGLTCAPHETCVEMGEKEPPVCAMQLDCWVKWADTCKHLYGDKPCP
;
A
#
# COMPACT_ATOMS: atom_id res chain seq x y z
N MET A 1 -66.02 -26.84 -45.39
CA MET A 1 -64.80 -26.58 -44.59
C MET A 1 -63.66 -27.56 -44.88
N LYS A 2 -63.82 -28.90 -44.71
CA LYS A 2 -62.76 -29.87 -45.05
C LYS A 2 -62.32 -29.87 -46.53
N ALA A 3 -63.23 -29.62 -47.48
CA ALA A 3 -62.88 -29.53 -48.90
C ALA A 3 -62.10 -28.26 -49.29
N ILE A 4 -62.29 -27.15 -48.58
CA ILE A 4 -61.54 -25.89 -48.81
C ILE A 4 -60.14 -26.02 -48.22
N ALA A 5 -60.00 -26.64 -47.04
CA ALA A 5 -58.70 -26.95 -46.45
C ALA A 5 -57.89 -27.93 -47.33
N TYR A 6 -58.54 -28.94 -47.92
CA TYR A 6 -57.89 -29.87 -48.84
C TYR A 6 -57.53 -29.20 -50.17
N ALA A 7 -58.37 -28.30 -50.70
CA ALA A 7 -58.05 -27.52 -51.90
C ALA A 7 -56.91 -26.52 -51.68
N LEU A 8 -56.82 -25.90 -50.50
CA LEU A 8 -55.68 -25.07 -50.09
C LEU A 8 -54.41 -25.89 -49.91
N LEU A 9 -54.47 -27.05 -49.24
CA LEU A 9 -53.34 -27.97 -49.11
C LEU A 9 -52.85 -28.48 -50.46
N VAL A 10 -53.76 -28.83 -51.38
CA VAL A 10 -53.43 -29.27 -52.74
C VAL A 10 -52.92 -28.10 -53.59
N ALA A 11 -53.45 -26.88 -53.44
CA ALA A 11 -52.93 -25.69 -54.11
C ALA A 11 -51.52 -25.32 -53.61
N VAL A 12 -51.27 -25.42 -52.30
CA VAL A 12 -49.94 -25.25 -51.69
C VAL A 12 -49.00 -26.35 -52.19
N TYR A 13 -49.42 -27.61 -52.22
CA TYR A 13 -48.61 -28.73 -52.77
C TYR A 13 -48.33 -28.59 -54.27
N ILE A 14 -49.29 -28.09 -55.06
CA ILE A 14 -49.13 -27.84 -56.50
C ILE A 14 -48.22 -26.62 -56.75
N LEU A 15 -48.27 -25.60 -55.89
CA LEU A 15 -47.34 -24.46 -55.91
C LEU A 15 -45.92 -24.90 -55.51
N GLN A 16 -45.78 -25.75 -54.50
CA GLN A 16 -44.51 -26.36 -54.09
C GLN A 16 -43.91 -27.23 -55.21
N ALA A 17 -44.72 -28.14 -55.80
CA ALA A 17 -44.27 -29.05 -56.86
C ALA A 17 -44.06 -28.39 -58.23
N ARG A 18 -44.63 -27.20 -58.50
CA ARG A 18 -44.34 -26.41 -59.72
C ARG A 18 -43.17 -25.44 -59.55
N CYS A 19 -42.72 -25.16 -58.32
CA CYS A 19 -41.59 -24.27 -58.08
C CYS A 19 -40.22 -24.96 -58.05
N GLU A 20 -40.17 -26.30 -58.03
CA GLU A 20 -38.92 -27.05 -57.84
C GLU A 20 -37.91 -26.96 -58.99
N GLU A 21 -38.24 -26.42 -60.19
CA GLU A 21 -37.27 -26.35 -61.30
C GLU A 21 -37.05 -24.99 -61.98
N GLN A 22 -37.85 -23.93 -61.76
CA GLN A 22 -37.59 -22.62 -62.43
C GLN A 22 -38.49 -21.42 -62.05
N CYS A 23 -39.34 -21.50 -61.02
CA CYS A 23 -40.22 -20.37 -60.68
C CYS A 23 -39.55 -19.44 -59.67
N SER A 24 -39.44 -18.15 -60.02
CA SER A 24 -39.14 -17.08 -59.05
C SER A 24 -40.45 -16.46 -58.57
N LEU A 25 -40.59 -16.30 -57.26
CA LEU A 25 -41.72 -15.59 -56.66
C LEU A 25 -41.53 -14.09 -56.88
N PRO A 26 -42.53 -13.35 -57.37
CA PRO A 26 -42.42 -11.89 -57.48
C PRO A 26 -42.42 -11.26 -56.09
N ALA A 27 -41.49 -10.35 -55.83
CA ALA A 27 -41.46 -9.52 -54.64
C ALA A 27 -41.27 -8.05 -55.02
N ASP A 28 -41.72 -7.13 -54.16
CA ASP A 28 -41.39 -5.72 -54.23
C ASP A 28 -40.41 -5.31 -53.11
N CYS A 29 -40.08 -4.02 -53.03
CA CYS A 29 -39.12 -3.52 -52.02
C CYS A 29 -39.68 -3.50 -50.57
N PHE A 30 -40.95 -3.86 -50.36
CA PHE A 30 -41.63 -3.89 -49.06
C PHE A 30 -42.00 -5.31 -48.62
N THR A 31 -42.01 -6.25 -49.56
CA THR A 31 -42.36 -7.65 -49.37
C THR A 31 -41.45 -8.33 -48.34
N LYS A 32 -42.04 -8.88 -47.28
CA LYS A 32 -41.30 -9.55 -46.19
C LYS A 32 -41.05 -11.01 -46.49
N TRP A 33 -40.02 -11.59 -45.86
CA TRP A 33 -39.71 -13.01 -46.02
C TRP A 33 -40.85 -13.92 -45.56
N GLU A 34 -41.45 -13.66 -44.40
CA GLU A 34 -42.58 -14.45 -43.86
C GLU A 34 -43.79 -14.46 -44.80
N GLU A 35 -44.00 -13.39 -45.56
CA GLU A 35 -45.15 -13.24 -46.46
C GLU A 35 -45.03 -14.08 -47.74
N VAL A 36 -43.80 -14.41 -48.18
CA VAL A 36 -43.55 -15.04 -49.49
C VAL A 36 -42.85 -16.39 -49.37
N CYS A 37 -41.89 -16.52 -48.45
CA CYS A 37 -41.05 -17.70 -48.33
C CYS A 37 -41.21 -18.43 -46.99
N GLY A 38 -41.44 -17.72 -45.89
CA GLY A 38 -41.35 -18.26 -44.53
C GLY A 38 -42.28 -19.43 -44.22
N GLU A 39 -43.51 -19.44 -44.75
CA GLU A 39 -44.45 -20.56 -44.58
C GLU A 39 -44.24 -21.71 -45.58
N LEU A 40 -43.73 -21.41 -46.78
CA LEU A 40 -43.64 -22.36 -47.90
C LEU A 40 -42.29 -23.11 -47.96
N PHE A 41 -41.22 -22.46 -47.48
CA PHE A 41 -39.83 -22.93 -47.58
C PHE A 41 -39.05 -22.66 -46.27
N PRO A 42 -39.47 -23.22 -45.12
CA PRO A 42 -38.83 -22.94 -43.82
C PRO A 42 -37.40 -23.48 -43.71
N SER A 43 -37.01 -24.45 -44.54
CA SER A 43 -35.65 -25.05 -44.53
C SER A 43 -35.17 -25.43 -45.93
N SER A 44 -35.80 -24.89 -46.97
CA SER A 44 -35.49 -25.15 -48.38
C SER A 44 -35.28 -23.82 -49.12
N LEU A 45 -34.71 -23.90 -50.32
CA LEU A 45 -34.43 -22.71 -51.12
C LEU A 45 -35.70 -22.05 -51.64
N CYS A 46 -35.82 -20.75 -51.40
CA CYS A 46 -36.84 -19.87 -51.95
C CYS A 46 -36.19 -18.94 -52.99
N ASN A 47 -36.67 -19.02 -54.22
CA ASN A 47 -36.22 -18.15 -55.31
C ASN A 47 -37.17 -16.97 -55.47
N VAL A 48 -36.64 -15.75 -55.43
CA VAL A 48 -37.41 -14.49 -55.49
C VAL A 48 -36.85 -13.59 -56.59
N MET A 49 -37.74 -12.91 -57.32
CA MET A 49 -37.37 -11.89 -58.32
C MET A 49 -37.52 -10.50 -57.71
N CYS A 50 -36.41 -9.80 -57.54
CA CYS A 50 -36.39 -8.45 -56.94
C CYS A 50 -36.30 -7.34 -58.00
N PRO A 51 -37.11 -6.28 -57.88
CA PRO A 51 -36.99 -5.10 -58.74
C PRO A 51 -35.73 -4.29 -58.38
N LYS A 52 -35.31 -3.43 -59.31
CA LYS A 52 -34.27 -2.43 -59.06
C LYS A 52 -34.79 -1.28 -58.18
N GLY A 53 -33.90 -0.61 -57.47
CA GLY A 53 -34.18 0.58 -56.67
C GLY A 53 -34.60 0.31 -55.23
N CYS A 54 -34.38 -0.89 -54.69
CA CYS A 54 -34.80 -1.25 -53.31
C CYS A 54 -33.90 -0.70 -52.19
N ASN A 55 -33.21 0.42 -52.44
CA ASN A 55 -32.43 1.14 -51.43
C ASN A 55 -33.33 1.81 -50.37
N LEU A 56 -34.52 2.23 -50.80
CA LEU A 56 -35.58 2.83 -49.98
C LEU A 56 -36.71 1.81 -49.79
N GLY A 57 -37.11 1.54 -48.55
CA GLY A 57 -38.13 0.53 -48.22
C GLY A 57 -38.33 0.33 -46.72
N GLU A 58 -39.06 -0.71 -46.35
CA GLU A 58 -39.32 -1.13 -44.96
C GLU A 58 -38.03 -1.43 -44.19
N ARG A 59 -38.10 -1.36 -42.85
CA ARG A 59 -36.94 -1.66 -42.00
C ARG A 59 -36.50 -3.11 -42.19
N ILE A 60 -35.19 -3.32 -42.18
CA ILE A 60 -34.59 -4.66 -42.16
C ILE A 60 -33.82 -4.83 -40.85
N ARG A 61 -33.84 -6.04 -40.28
CA ARG A 61 -33.12 -6.36 -39.04
C ARG A 61 -32.26 -7.58 -39.25
N GLY A 62 -31.00 -7.46 -38.83
CA GLY A 62 -29.96 -8.47 -39.06
C GLY A 62 -29.01 -8.13 -40.21
N THR A 63 -27.97 -8.96 -40.32
CA THR A 63 -26.88 -8.87 -41.29
C THR A 63 -26.43 -10.29 -41.62
N GLY A 64 -26.42 -10.63 -42.91
CA GLY A 64 -26.22 -11.99 -43.42
C GLY A 64 -27.36 -12.96 -43.08
N THR A 65 -27.79 -12.99 -41.80
CA THR A 65 -29.06 -13.55 -41.36
C THR A 65 -30.02 -12.43 -40.99
N TYR A 66 -31.19 -12.42 -41.61
CA TYR A 66 -32.23 -11.42 -41.43
C TYR A 66 -33.45 -12.02 -40.74
N THR A 67 -34.14 -11.22 -39.95
CA THR A 67 -35.43 -11.60 -39.37
C THR A 67 -36.50 -11.78 -40.43
N GLY A 68 -37.43 -12.71 -40.23
CA GLY A 68 -38.52 -12.97 -41.17
C GLY A 68 -39.29 -11.70 -41.57
N ASP A 69 -39.51 -10.78 -40.62
CA ASP A 69 -40.25 -9.53 -40.85
C ASP A 69 -39.47 -8.48 -41.67
N SER A 70 -38.27 -8.81 -42.14
CA SER A 70 -37.46 -7.94 -43.00
C SER A 70 -37.85 -8.06 -44.47
N ALA A 71 -37.85 -6.92 -45.17
CA ALA A 71 -38.08 -6.86 -46.60
C ALA A 71 -36.97 -7.58 -47.37
N ILE A 72 -37.31 -8.67 -48.09
CA ILE A 72 -36.33 -9.61 -48.67
C ILE A 72 -35.44 -8.93 -49.72
N CYS A 73 -36.02 -8.14 -50.62
CA CYS A 73 -35.27 -7.47 -51.69
C CYS A 73 -34.37 -6.36 -51.17
N ARG A 74 -34.80 -5.63 -50.14
CA ARG A 74 -33.96 -4.63 -49.49
C ARG A 74 -32.83 -5.26 -48.68
N ALA A 75 -33.10 -6.38 -48.02
CA ALA A 75 -32.08 -7.18 -47.33
C ALA A 75 -31.05 -7.76 -48.31
N TYR A 76 -31.46 -8.11 -49.53
CA TYR A 76 -30.56 -8.59 -50.57
C TYR A 76 -29.59 -7.50 -51.07
N VAL A 77 -30.10 -6.28 -51.31
CA VAL A 77 -29.24 -5.13 -51.63
C VAL A 77 -28.30 -4.83 -50.47
N HIS A 78 -28.79 -4.88 -49.23
CA HIS A 78 -27.96 -4.70 -48.04
C HIS A 78 -26.83 -5.74 -47.97
N ALA A 79 -27.12 -7.03 -48.21
CA ALA A 79 -26.14 -8.10 -48.15
C ALA A 79 -25.10 -8.02 -49.28
N THR A 80 -25.54 -7.83 -50.52
CA THR A 80 -24.72 -8.09 -51.72
C THR A 80 -24.32 -6.84 -52.50
N GLY A 81 -25.02 -5.71 -52.28
CA GLY A 81 -24.89 -4.51 -53.11
C GLY A 81 -25.53 -4.64 -54.50
N THR A 82 -26.08 -5.80 -54.84
CA THR A 82 -26.73 -6.05 -56.13
C THR A 82 -28.13 -5.43 -56.15
N ASP A 83 -28.37 -4.53 -57.11
CA ASP A 83 -29.64 -3.83 -57.27
C ASP A 83 -30.60 -4.62 -58.19
N GLY A 84 -31.40 -5.50 -57.58
CA GLY A 84 -32.42 -6.32 -58.23
C GLY A 84 -31.91 -7.61 -58.89
N GLY A 85 -32.82 -8.40 -59.46
CA GLY A 85 -32.51 -9.67 -60.12
C GLY A 85 -33.02 -10.91 -59.37
N PHE A 86 -32.50 -12.07 -59.75
CA PHE A 86 -32.82 -13.35 -59.12
C PHE A 86 -32.10 -13.49 -57.77
N VAL A 87 -32.86 -13.81 -56.74
CA VAL A 87 -32.39 -13.94 -55.36
C VAL A 87 -32.73 -15.33 -54.83
N ALA A 88 -31.73 -16.07 -54.39
CA ALA A 88 -31.92 -17.33 -53.68
C ALA A 88 -31.69 -17.12 -52.18
N ALA A 89 -32.71 -17.41 -51.39
CA ALA A 89 -32.65 -17.30 -49.93
C ALA A 89 -33.24 -18.55 -49.29
N MET A 90 -32.81 -18.87 -48.07
CA MET A 90 -33.33 -20.01 -47.31
C MET A 90 -33.62 -19.61 -45.88
N GLY A 91 -34.59 -20.29 -45.27
CA GLY A 91 -34.85 -20.18 -43.84
C GLY A 91 -33.65 -20.68 -43.04
N THR A 92 -33.32 -19.98 -41.96
CA THR A 92 -32.24 -20.37 -41.03
C THR A 92 -32.82 -20.76 -39.67
N GLU A 93 -32.04 -21.50 -38.88
CA GLU A 93 -32.40 -21.85 -37.51
C GLU A 93 -32.64 -20.61 -36.64
N ASP A 94 -33.35 -20.80 -35.52
CA ASP A 94 -33.63 -19.74 -34.57
C ASP A 94 -32.34 -19.11 -34.03
N LYS A 95 -32.17 -17.82 -34.27
CA LYS A 95 -31.02 -17.06 -33.78
C LYS A 95 -31.39 -16.25 -32.53
N ARG A 96 -30.53 -16.30 -31.51
CA ARG A 96 -30.71 -15.56 -30.25
C ARG A 96 -30.67 -14.04 -30.45
N PHE A 97 -29.89 -13.57 -31.42
CA PHE A 97 -29.71 -12.15 -31.74
C PHE A 97 -29.47 -11.92 -33.23
N PHE A 98 -29.99 -10.81 -33.75
CA PHE A 98 -29.77 -10.32 -35.10
C PHE A 98 -28.98 -9.02 -35.00
N ILE A 99 -27.85 -8.96 -35.69
CA ILE A 99 -26.93 -7.83 -35.63
C ILE A 99 -27.24 -6.87 -36.78
N GLY A 100 -27.54 -5.62 -36.45
CA GLY A 100 -27.65 -4.54 -37.42
C GLY A 100 -26.29 -4.11 -37.94
N SER A 101 -26.23 -3.59 -39.16
CA SER A 101 -25.01 -3.00 -39.72
C SER A 101 -25.38 -1.90 -40.74
N SER A 102 -24.36 -1.35 -41.40
CA SER A 102 -24.55 -0.40 -42.50
C SER A 102 -23.73 -0.83 -43.69
N LEU A 103 -24.34 -1.65 -44.55
CA LEU A 103 -23.72 -2.19 -45.75
C LEU A 103 -24.39 -1.61 -47.00
N ASN A 104 -23.59 -1.35 -48.03
CA ASN A 104 -24.08 -0.95 -49.36
C ASN A 104 -25.03 0.26 -49.33
N GLY A 105 -24.79 1.22 -48.41
CA GLY A 105 -25.63 2.41 -48.24
C GLY A 105 -26.98 2.17 -47.54
N ILE A 106 -27.25 0.95 -47.09
CA ILE A 106 -28.47 0.56 -46.38
C ILE A 106 -28.12 0.30 -44.91
N ARG A 107 -28.98 0.76 -44.00
CA ARG A 107 -28.88 0.48 -42.56
C ARG A 107 -29.87 -0.61 -42.17
N SER A 108 -29.37 -1.64 -41.48
CA SER A 108 -30.18 -2.62 -40.75
C SER A 108 -30.14 -2.37 -39.24
N GLU A 109 -31.15 -2.86 -38.53
CA GLU A 109 -31.27 -2.71 -37.07
C GLU A 109 -30.93 -4.03 -36.35
N SER A 110 -30.34 -3.91 -35.16
CA SER A 110 -30.19 -5.04 -34.24
C SER A 110 -31.51 -5.39 -33.56
N THR A 111 -31.76 -6.68 -33.30
CA THR A 111 -32.92 -7.15 -32.50
C THR A 111 -32.60 -8.45 -31.77
N GLY A 112 -33.35 -8.73 -30.70
CA GLY A 112 -33.30 -10.01 -29.99
C GLY A 112 -33.95 -11.16 -30.76
N ALA A 113 -34.09 -12.30 -30.08
CA ALA A 113 -34.54 -13.56 -30.65
C ALA A 113 -35.86 -13.44 -31.44
N ARG A 114 -35.90 -14.13 -32.59
CA ARG A 114 -37.08 -14.29 -33.45
C ARG A 114 -37.13 -15.74 -33.93
N SER A 115 -38.36 -16.26 -34.09
CA SER A 115 -38.63 -17.64 -34.50
C SER A 115 -38.60 -17.86 -36.02
N THR A 116 -38.37 -16.81 -36.80
CA THR A 116 -38.31 -16.88 -38.26
C THR A 116 -37.16 -16.03 -38.73
N SER A 117 -36.28 -16.62 -39.53
CA SER A 117 -35.11 -15.96 -40.07
C SER A 117 -34.72 -16.53 -41.43
N PHE A 118 -33.98 -15.76 -42.20
CA PHE A 118 -33.51 -16.16 -43.50
C PHE A 118 -32.13 -15.61 -43.81
N ALA A 119 -31.42 -16.29 -44.71
CA ALA A 119 -30.14 -15.84 -45.24
C ALA A 119 -30.09 -16.09 -46.75
N PHE A 120 -29.21 -15.36 -47.42
CA PHE A 120 -28.93 -15.56 -48.84
C PHE A 120 -27.84 -16.61 -49.01
N LEU A 121 -27.93 -17.43 -50.06
CA LEU A 121 -26.80 -18.27 -50.44
C LEU A 121 -25.76 -17.41 -51.16
N GLU A 122 -24.52 -17.46 -50.69
CA GLU A 122 -23.38 -16.95 -51.46
C GLU A 122 -22.84 -18.06 -52.38
N GLU A 123 -22.55 -17.74 -53.64
CA GLU A 123 -21.68 -18.59 -54.47
C GLU A 123 -20.28 -18.66 -53.85
N GLU A 124 -19.47 -19.67 -54.22
CA GLU A 124 -18.09 -19.82 -53.74
C GLU A 124 -17.32 -18.49 -53.85
N ASN A 125 -17.21 -17.81 -52.71
CA ASN A 125 -16.51 -16.54 -52.62
C ASN A 125 -14.99 -16.79 -52.53
N GLU A 126 -14.18 -15.78 -52.85
CA GLU A 126 -12.71 -15.88 -52.81
C GLU A 126 -12.14 -16.19 -51.41
N CYS A 127 -12.98 -16.22 -50.37
CA CYS A 127 -12.63 -16.62 -49.01
C CYS A 127 -12.82 -18.12 -48.74
N GLY A 128 -13.28 -18.90 -49.73
CA GLY A 128 -13.55 -20.35 -49.56
C GLY A 128 -14.83 -20.66 -48.78
N GLY A 129 -15.76 -19.70 -48.70
CA GLY A 129 -17.02 -19.80 -47.96
C GLY A 129 -16.93 -19.19 -46.57
N CYS A 130 -17.83 -18.25 -46.26
CA CYS A 130 -17.93 -17.60 -44.96
C CYS A 130 -19.08 -18.17 -44.13
N GLN A 131 -18.98 -18.08 -42.79
CA GLN A 131 -20.08 -18.47 -41.91
C GLN A 131 -21.25 -17.51 -42.13
N LEU A 132 -22.48 -18.02 -42.10
CA LEU A 132 -23.70 -17.21 -42.26
C LEU A 132 -23.66 -15.99 -41.33
N GLY A 133 -23.66 -14.78 -41.89
CA GLY A 133 -23.54 -13.51 -41.15
C GLY A 133 -22.27 -12.72 -41.44
N GLU A 134 -21.20 -13.38 -41.87
CA GLU A 134 -19.97 -12.74 -42.30
C GLU A 134 -20.03 -12.36 -43.78
N ILE A 135 -19.17 -11.42 -44.18
CA ILE A 135 -18.94 -11.08 -45.59
C ILE A 135 -17.48 -11.32 -45.94
N CYS A 136 -17.21 -11.78 -47.16
CA CYS A 136 -15.85 -11.89 -47.69
C CYS A 136 -15.37 -10.52 -48.17
N THR A 137 -14.39 -9.92 -47.49
CA THR A 137 -13.83 -8.61 -47.85
C THR A 137 -12.31 -8.64 -47.91
N ASP A 138 -11.73 -7.70 -48.67
CA ASP A 138 -10.30 -7.43 -48.66
C ASP A 138 -9.89 -6.88 -47.28
N VAL A 139 -8.86 -7.48 -46.69
CA VAL A 139 -8.32 -7.12 -45.37
C VAL A 139 -6.92 -6.51 -45.45
N GLY A 140 -6.49 -6.13 -46.66
CA GLY A 140 -5.18 -5.58 -46.97
C GLY A 140 -4.25 -6.61 -47.62
N GLU A 141 -3.24 -6.10 -48.33
CA GLU A 141 -2.20 -6.90 -49.02
C GLU A 141 -2.73 -7.92 -50.03
N GLY A 142 -3.93 -7.69 -50.57
CA GLY A 142 -4.60 -8.63 -51.49
C GLY A 142 -5.10 -9.91 -50.82
N LYS A 143 -5.17 -9.94 -49.48
CA LYS A 143 -5.78 -11.04 -48.73
C LYS A 143 -7.26 -10.74 -48.51
N LYS A 144 -8.11 -11.74 -48.72
CA LYS A 144 -9.53 -11.68 -48.35
C LYS A 144 -9.78 -12.54 -47.12
N ALA A 145 -10.66 -12.06 -46.25
CA ALA A 145 -11.10 -12.81 -45.08
C ALA A 145 -12.59 -12.60 -44.83
N CYS A 146 -13.19 -13.55 -44.12
CA CYS A 146 -14.56 -13.43 -43.63
C CYS A 146 -14.57 -12.49 -42.43
N VAL A 147 -15.39 -11.44 -42.51
CA VAL A 147 -15.49 -10.38 -41.50
C VAL A 147 -16.95 -10.20 -41.11
N LEU A 148 -17.22 -10.08 -39.81
CA LEU A 148 -18.55 -9.86 -39.27
C LEU A 148 -18.90 -8.36 -39.25
N PRO A 149 -19.86 -7.86 -40.05
CA PRO A 149 -20.23 -6.45 -40.03
C PRO A 149 -21.08 -6.13 -38.81
N LEU A 150 -20.71 -5.09 -38.08
CA LEU A 150 -21.36 -4.69 -36.83
C LEU A 150 -22.00 -3.30 -36.94
N ASP A 151 -22.93 -3.00 -36.03
CA ASP A 151 -23.31 -1.63 -35.69
C ASP A 151 -22.55 -1.15 -34.44
N CYS A 152 -22.68 0.13 -34.10
CA CYS A 152 -21.99 0.70 -32.94
C CYS A 152 -22.47 0.17 -31.57
N ASN A 153 -23.52 -0.66 -31.52
CA ASN A 153 -24.08 -1.21 -30.29
C ASN A 153 -23.83 -2.72 -30.13
N ALA A 154 -23.34 -3.40 -31.17
CA ALA A 154 -22.96 -4.81 -31.11
C ALA A 154 -21.86 -5.05 -30.07
N ASN A 155 -21.99 -6.14 -29.34
CA ASN A 155 -21.10 -6.55 -28.25
C ASN A 155 -20.68 -8.01 -28.42
N TRP A 156 -19.77 -8.50 -27.58
CA TRP A 156 -19.25 -9.86 -27.72
C TRP A 156 -20.35 -10.93 -27.61
N ASP A 157 -21.24 -10.80 -26.63
CA ASP A 157 -22.29 -11.79 -26.33
C ASP A 157 -23.29 -11.97 -27.49
N ASN A 158 -23.54 -10.92 -28.27
CA ASN A 158 -24.48 -10.97 -29.40
C ASN A 158 -23.82 -11.02 -30.77
N SER A 159 -22.49 -10.99 -30.82
CA SER A 159 -21.73 -11.10 -32.06
C SER A 159 -20.65 -12.16 -31.94
N CYS A 160 -19.50 -11.82 -31.36
CA CYS A 160 -18.30 -12.65 -31.45
C CYS A 160 -18.38 -14.00 -30.73
N GLU A 161 -19.33 -14.22 -29.81
CA GLU A 161 -19.59 -15.52 -29.18
C GLU A 161 -19.76 -16.64 -30.23
N ASP A 162 -20.55 -16.38 -31.29
CA ASP A 162 -20.89 -17.37 -32.32
C ASP A 162 -19.86 -17.44 -33.47
N TYR A 163 -18.96 -16.45 -33.58
CA TYR A 163 -17.98 -16.31 -34.68
C TYR A 163 -16.52 -16.35 -34.20
N ASN A 164 -16.30 -16.79 -32.96
CA ASN A 164 -14.97 -16.92 -32.38
C ASN A 164 -14.21 -18.10 -33.01
N ARG A 165 -13.15 -17.80 -33.76
CA ARG A 165 -12.23 -18.79 -34.34
C ARG A 165 -10.92 -18.75 -33.57
N ASN A 166 -10.65 -19.80 -32.79
CA ASN A 166 -9.43 -19.97 -32.01
C ASN A 166 -9.09 -18.75 -31.11
N GLY A 167 -10.09 -18.14 -30.48
CA GLY A 167 -9.91 -17.00 -29.60
C GLY A 167 -9.93 -15.64 -30.32
N THR A 168 -10.25 -15.57 -31.61
CA THR A 168 -10.32 -14.32 -32.37
C THR A 168 -11.60 -14.19 -33.18
N CYS A 169 -12.07 -12.96 -33.32
CA CYS A 169 -13.26 -12.58 -34.08
C CYS A 169 -12.92 -11.35 -34.91
N LEU A 170 -13.05 -11.44 -36.24
CA LEU A 170 -12.73 -10.35 -37.14
C LEU A 170 -14.01 -9.59 -37.50
N VAL A 171 -14.07 -8.30 -37.16
CA VAL A 171 -15.30 -7.50 -37.29
C VAL A 171 -15.07 -6.26 -38.14
N MET A 172 -16.13 -5.75 -38.77
CA MET A 172 -16.11 -4.49 -39.51
C MET A 172 -16.98 -3.47 -38.80
N CYS A 173 -16.34 -2.41 -38.31
CA CYS A 173 -16.99 -1.34 -37.56
C CYS A 173 -17.32 -0.14 -38.47
N PRO A 174 -18.51 0.46 -38.34
CA PRO A 174 -18.86 1.67 -39.07
C PRO A 174 -18.13 2.89 -38.48
N ALA A 175 -18.00 3.95 -39.27
CA ALA A 175 -17.42 5.20 -38.81
C ALA A 175 -18.29 5.88 -37.73
N GLY A 176 -17.67 6.61 -36.81
CA GLY A 176 -18.36 7.48 -35.87
C GLY A 176 -18.91 6.81 -34.60
N CYS A 177 -18.45 5.61 -34.23
CA CYS A 177 -18.88 4.91 -33.01
C CYS A 177 -18.31 5.49 -31.69
N THR A 178 -18.34 6.82 -31.50
CA THR A 178 -17.91 7.47 -30.24
C THR A 178 -19.02 7.52 -29.19
N ARG A 179 -20.29 7.48 -29.63
CA ARG A 179 -21.50 7.50 -28.80
C ARG A 179 -22.28 6.20 -28.96
N GLY A 180 -23.01 5.78 -27.93
CA GLY A 180 -23.82 4.55 -27.94
C GLY A 180 -23.82 3.85 -26.59
N SER A 181 -23.96 2.52 -26.61
CA SER A 181 -23.93 1.66 -25.43
C SER A 181 -22.70 1.87 -24.55
N SER A 182 -22.87 1.63 -23.25
CA SER A 182 -21.79 1.70 -22.27
C SER A 182 -20.66 0.72 -22.60
N VAL A 183 -19.43 1.12 -22.32
CA VAL A 183 -18.23 0.29 -22.46
C VAL A 183 -17.63 0.17 -21.08
N TRP A 184 -17.31 -1.05 -20.67
CA TRP A 184 -16.73 -1.35 -19.36
C TRP A 184 -15.33 -1.90 -19.56
N GLY A 185 -14.35 -1.27 -18.96
CA GLY A 185 -12.94 -1.62 -19.07
C GLY A 185 -12.12 -0.76 -20.04
N THR A 186 -10.83 -1.05 -20.04
CA THR A 186 -9.78 -0.32 -20.76
C THR A 186 -8.75 -1.34 -21.20
N ASP A 187 -8.46 -1.39 -22.50
CA ASP A 187 -7.60 -2.39 -23.18
C ASP A 187 -8.15 -3.82 -23.12
N ILE A 188 -8.59 -4.28 -21.95
CA ILE A 188 -9.52 -5.37 -21.77
C ILE A 188 -10.92 -4.80 -21.47
N TYR A 189 -11.93 -5.32 -22.16
CA TYR A 189 -13.32 -4.89 -22.08
C TYR A 189 -14.23 -6.05 -21.70
N ARG A 190 -15.28 -5.76 -20.93
CA ARG A 190 -16.32 -6.75 -20.60
C ARG A 190 -17.08 -7.16 -21.87
N THR A 191 -17.48 -8.42 -22.00
CA THR A 191 -18.19 -8.94 -23.18
C THR A 191 -19.46 -8.16 -23.54
N ALA A 192 -20.20 -7.67 -22.56
CA ALA A 192 -21.37 -6.82 -22.78
C ALA A 192 -21.09 -5.43 -23.38
N SER A 193 -19.81 -5.02 -23.51
CA SER A 193 -19.40 -3.72 -24.03
C SER A 193 -19.49 -3.65 -25.55
N SER A 194 -19.85 -2.48 -26.09
CA SER A 194 -19.81 -2.25 -27.54
C SER A 194 -18.39 -2.45 -28.10
N ILE A 195 -18.23 -3.36 -29.05
CA ILE A 195 -16.94 -3.70 -29.67
C ILE A 195 -16.39 -2.50 -30.43
N CYS A 196 -17.20 -1.88 -31.29
CA CYS A 196 -16.75 -0.76 -32.11
C CYS A 196 -16.45 0.50 -31.29
N ARG A 197 -17.19 0.73 -30.21
CA ARG A 197 -16.90 1.85 -29.30
C ARG A 197 -15.65 1.57 -28.45
N ALA A 198 -15.42 0.33 -28.03
CA ALA A 198 -14.19 -0.11 -27.39
C ALA A 198 -12.97 -0.01 -28.33
N ALA A 199 -13.17 -0.25 -29.63
CA ALA A 199 -12.16 -0.06 -30.66
C ALA A 199 -11.75 1.42 -30.80
N VAL A 200 -12.70 2.36 -30.82
CA VAL A 200 -12.37 3.80 -30.81
C VAL A 200 -11.67 4.20 -29.52
N HIS A 201 -12.14 3.69 -28.38
CA HIS A 201 -11.48 3.91 -27.09
C HIS A 201 -10.03 3.43 -27.10
N SER A 202 -9.75 2.29 -27.74
CA SER A 202 -8.42 1.71 -27.79
C SER A 202 -7.51 2.41 -28.82
N ASN A 203 -8.05 2.86 -29.95
CA ASN A 203 -7.30 3.49 -31.02
C ASN A 203 -8.12 4.59 -31.71
N ALA A 204 -7.60 5.82 -31.70
CA ALA A 204 -8.27 6.98 -32.29
C ALA A 204 -8.56 6.82 -33.79
N ASP A 205 -7.71 6.09 -34.54
CA ASP A 205 -7.92 5.88 -35.97
C ASP A 205 -9.16 5.05 -36.29
N LEU A 206 -9.59 4.19 -35.37
CA LEU A 206 -10.79 3.37 -35.53
C LEU A 206 -12.08 4.20 -35.44
N ALA A 207 -12.00 5.50 -35.11
CA ALA A 207 -13.13 6.43 -35.26
C ALA A 207 -13.61 6.56 -36.72
N LYS A 208 -12.72 6.30 -37.69
CA LYS A 208 -13.03 6.27 -39.13
C LYS A 208 -13.77 4.99 -39.55
N GLY A 209 -13.94 4.02 -38.65
CA GLY A 209 -14.42 2.68 -38.96
C GLY A 209 -13.34 1.81 -39.60
N GLY A 210 -13.71 0.61 -40.00
CA GLY A 210 -12.81 -0.36 -40.62
C GLY A 210 -12.79 -1.71 -39.92
N ILE A 211 -11.84 -2.54 -40.31
CA ILE A 211 -11.70 -3.91 -39.81
C ILE A 211 -10.96 -3.90 -38.48
N VAL A 212 -11.50 -4.63 -37.51
CA VAL A 212 -11.00 -4.72 -36.15
C VAL A 212 -10.88 -6.19 -35.78
N THR A 213 -9.70 -6.59 -35.31
CA THR A 213 -9.50 -7.94 -34.74
C THR A 213 -9.81 -7.90 -33.26
N VAL A 214 -10.84 -8.62 -32.85
CA VAL A 214 -11.25 -8.78 -31.45
C VAL A 214 -10.70 -10.09 -30.93
N VAL A 215 -10.07 -10.08 -29.76
CA VAL A 215 -9.44 -11.26 -29.17
C VAL A 215 -10.16 -11.61 -27.88
N ALA A 216 -10.61 -12.85 -27.76
CA ALA A 216 -11.18 -13.39 -26.52
C ALA A 216 -10.13 -13.30 -25.41
N GLN A 217 -10.54 -12.79 -24.26
CA GLN A 217 -9.74 -12.73 -23.05
C GLN A 217 -10.42 -13.53 -21.95
N GLY A 218 -9.60 -14.13 -21.09
CA GLY A 218 -10.08 -14.91 -19.96
C GLY A 218 -10.66 -14.04 -18.84
N GLU A 219 -10.76 -14.66 -17.68
CA GLU A 219 -11.31 -14.07 -16.46
C GLU A 219 -10.53 -12.82 -16.02
N GLN A 220 -11.25 -11.83 -15.50
CA GLN A 220 -10.65 -10.60 -14.95
C GLN A 220 -11.18 -10.33 -13.54
N ALA A 221 -10.30 -10.01 -12.60
CA ALA A 221 -10.68 -9.64 -11.23
C ALA A 221 -11.24 -8.21 -11.15
N SER A 222 -10.80 -7.32 -12.05
CA SER A 222 -11.30 -5.96 -12.16
C SER A 222 -11.01 -5.37 -13.54
N LEU A 223 -11.71 -4.29 -13.88
CA LEU A 223 -11.52 -3.53 -15.11
C LEU A 223 -11.40 -2.03 -14.80
N ALA A 224 -10.45 -1.36 -15.46
CA ALA A 224 -10.24 0.07 -15.33
C ALA A 224 -11.27 0.87 -16.15
N GLY A 225 -11.88 1.89 -15.55
CA GLY A 225 -12.64 2.90 -16.29
C GLY A 225 -11.76 4.08 -16.66
N THR A 226 -11.60 4.38 -17.94
CA THR A 226 -10.80 5.53 -18.40
C THR A 226 -11.54 6.34 -19.46
N HIS A 227 -10.95 7.47 -19.86
CA HIS A 227 -11.49 8.29 -20.93
C HIS A 227 -10.41 8.54 -21.98
N ARG A 228 -10.57 7.96 -23.17
CA ARG A 228 -9.62 8.06 -24.28
C ARG A 228 -10.35 8.28 -25.60
N ASN A 229 -9.73 9.05 -26.49
CA ASN A 229 -10.21 9.26 -27.87
C ASN A 229 -11.69 9.71 -27.94
N GLY A 230 -12.15 10.49 -26.96
CA GLY A 230 -13.54 10.95 -26.85
C GLY A 230 -14.55 9.89 -26.38
N VAL A 231 -14.08 8.73 -25.92
CA VAL A 231 -14.89 7.64 -25.37
C VAL A 231 -14.58 7.46 -23.88
N GLY A 232 -15.59 7.60 -23.03
CA GLY A 232 -15.52 7.22 -21.63
C GLY A 232 -15.96 5.77 -21.41
N THR A 233 -15.18 5.03 -20.64
CA THR A 233 -15.47 3.68 -20.16
C THR A 233 -15.66 3.66 -18.65
N MET A 234 -16.43 2.69 -18.17
CA MET A 234 -16.67 2.47 -16.75
C MET A 234 -15.75 1.37 -16.23
N GLY A 235 -15.28 1.52 -14.99
CA GLY A 235 -14.56 0.45 -14.31
C GLY A 235 -15.53 -0.57 -13.72
N HIS A 236 -15.07 -1.80 -13.53
CA HIS A 236 -15.83 -2.86 -12.86
C HIS A 236 -14.95 -3.50 -11.79
N TYR A 237 -15.50 -3.71 -10.59
CA TYR A 237 -14.81 -4.38 -9.49
C TYR A 237 -15.59 -5.63 -9.12
N GLY A 238 -14.94 -6.79 -9.22
CA GLY A 238 -15.58 -8.11 -9.08
C GLY A 238 -15.23 -9.01 -10.26
N ASP A 239 -15.37 -10.32 -10.03
CA ASP A 239 -14.99 -11.35 -10.99
C ASP A 239 -15.82 -11.25 -12.27
N ILE A 240 -15.11 -11.29 -13.40
CA ILE A 240 -15.67 -11.27 -14.75
C ILE A 240 -15.22 -12.54 -15.45
N ASP A 241 -16.18 -13.41 -15.77
CA ASP A 241 -15.91 -14.74 -16.34
C ASP A 241 -15.25 -14.69 -17.73
N GLN A 242 -15.62 -13.70 -18.54
CA GLN A 242 -15.08 -13.54 -19.89
C GLN A 242 -14.93 -12.07 -20.25
N SER A 243 -13.90 -11.78 -21.03
CA SER A 243 -13.62 -10.44 -21.53
C SER A 243 -13.11 -10.50 -22.97
N PHE A 244 -12.86 -9.35 -23.58
CA PHE A 244 -12.21 -9.27 -24.87
C PHE A 244 -11.25 -8.09 -24.94
N SER A 245 -10.31 -8.12 -25.87
CA SER A 245 -9.43 -7.01 -26.20
C SER A 245 -9.49 -6.71 -27.69
N ILE A 246 -8.98 -5.55 -28.06
CA ILE A 246 -8.82 -5.15 -29.45
C ILE A 246 -7.34 -5.33 -29.80
N ALA A 247 -7.04 -6.21 -30.76
CA ALA A 247 -5.65 -6.40 -31.18
C ALA A 247 -5.11 -5.09 -31.75
N ARG A 248 -3.92 -4.69 -31.29
CA ARG A 248 -3.22 -3.51 -31.80
C ARG A 248 -1.92 -3.92 -32.49
N SER A 249 -1.73 -3.48 -33.72
CA SER A 249 -0.41 -3.38 -34.35
C SER A 249 0.03 -1.91 -34.31
N SER A 250 0.70 -1.50 -33.24
CA SER A 250 1.41 -0.21 -33.24
C SER A 250 2.88 -0.44 -33.55
N GLU A 251 3.31 -0.12 -34.78
CA GLU A 251 4.73 -0.21 -35.18
C GLU A 251 5.64 0.61 -34.25
N ALA A 252 5.14 1.73 -33.71
CA ALA A 252 5.87 2.61 -32.80
C ALA A 252 6.36 1.95 -31.50
N CYS A 253 5.62 0.96 -30.97
CA CYS A 253 6.00 0.23 -29.75
C CYS A 253 6.57 -1.17 -30.02
N GLY A 254 6.69 -1.60 -31.28
CA GLY A 254 7.10 -2.97 -31.61
C GLY A 254 6.08 -4.06 -31.26
N GLY A 255 4.83 -3.67 -30.97
CA GLY A 255 3.76 -4.54 -30.45
C GLY A 255 3.67 -4.51 -28.93
N CYS A 256 2.47 -4.29 -28.42
CA CYS A 256 2.16 -4.33 -26.98
C CYS A 256 1.26 -5.52 -26.68
N GLU A 257 1.29 -5.98 -25.42
CA GLU A 257 0.32 -6.99 -24.99
C GLU A 257 -1.10 -6.47 -25.12
N ALA A 258 -2.06 -7.39 -25.27
CA ALA A 258 -3.46 -7.08 -25.51
C ALA A 258 -4.08 -6.15 -24.44
N PHE A 259 -3.51 -6.13 -23.25
CA PHE A 259 -3.94 -5.34 -22.11
C PHE A 259 -3.13 -4.08 -21.86
N GLU A 260 -2.19 -3.76 -22.76
CA GLU A 260 -1.36 -2.58 -22.71
C GLU A 260 -1.79 -1.59 -23.79
N THR A 261 -1.45 -0.32 -23.57
CA THR A 261 -1.56 0.74 -24.56
C THR A 261 -0.17 1.21 -24.95
N CYS A 262 0.07 1.42 -26.24
CA CYS A 262 1.27 2.11 -26.71
C CYS A 262 1.15 3.59 -26.39
N GLN A 263 2.09 4.12 -25.59
CA GLN A 263 2.07 5.50 -25.10
C GLN A 263 3.42 6.17 -25.38
N ASP A 264 3.39 7.46 -25.73
CA ASP A 264 4.59 8.29 -25.77
C ASP A 264 5.09 8.53 -24.34
N LEU A 265 6.34 8.16 -24.09
CA LEU A 265 7.02 8.26 -22.80
C LEU A 265 7.86 9.54 -22.67
N GLY A 266 7.88 10.38 -23.70
CA GLY A 266 8.74 11.55 -23.80
C GLY A 266 9.99 11.31 -24.67
N ASP A 267 10.58 12.39 -25.16
CA ASP A 267 11.80 12.40 -25.99
C ASP A 267 11.72 11.50 -27.25
N GLY A 268 10.52 11.27 -27.76
CA GLY A 268 10.27 10.41 -28.92
C GLY A 268 10.39 8.91 -28.63
N GLN A 269 10.43 8.50 -27.36
CA GLN A 269 10.38 7.10 -26.97
C GLN A 269 8.94 6.66 -26.74
N PHE A 270 8.52 5.61 -27.43
CA PHE A 270 7.23 4.97 -27.20
C PHE A 270 7.42 3.69 -26.37
N GLY A 271 6.42 3.36 -25.56
CA GLY A 271 6.39 2.07 -24.89
C GLY A 271 5.03 1.68 -24.38
N CYS A 272 4.91 0.39 -24.06
CA CYS A 272 3.67 -0.19 -23.59
C CYS A 272 3.43 0.16 -22.13
N VAL A 273 2.19 0.55 -21.81
CA VAL A 273 1.74 0.94 -20.47
C VAL A 273 0.43 0.25 -20.12
N LEU A 274 0.30 -0.20 -18.88
CA LEU A 274 -0.96 -0.64 -18.30
C LEU A 274 -1.72 0.59 -17.80
N SER A 275 -2.92 0.85 -18.31
CA SER A 275 -3.71 1.98 -17.80
C SER A 275 -4.62 1.57 -16.66
N LEU A 276 -4.52 2.32 -15.57
CA LEU A 276 -5.28 2.07 -14.36
C LEU A 276 -6.15 3.25 -14.01
N ASP A 277 -7.26 3.00 -13.31
CA ASP A 277 -8.03 4.06 -12.67
C ASP A 277 -7.50 4.38 -11.26
N CYS A 278 -8.09 5.38 -10.61
CA CYS A 278 -7.66 5.83 -9.29
C CYS A 278 -7.94 4.86 -8.13
N ARG A 279 -8.63 3.72 -8.38
CA ARG A 279 -9.05 2.77 -7.33
C ARG A 279 -8.45 1.38 -7.50
N GLN A 280 -8.02 1.00 -8.70
CA GLN A 280 -7.39 -0.31 -8.92
C GLN A 280 -6.15 -0.51 -8.07
N THR A 281 -6.10 -1.66 -7.40
CA THR A 281 -5.02 -2.02 -6.48
C THR A 281 -3.89 -2.74 -7.21
N TRP A 282 -2.73 -2.84 -6.56
CA TRP A 282 -1.63 -3.65 -7.10
C TRP A 282 -2.03 -5.12 -7.26
N GLU A 283 -2.79 -5.68 -6.32
CA GLU A 283 -3.30 -7.06 -6.36
C GLU A 283 -4.15 -7.34 -7.59
N ASP A 284 -5.00 -6.39 -7.99
CA ASP A 284 -5.96 -6.60 -9.09
C ASP A 284 -5.42 -6.18 -10.46
N SER A 285 -4.17 -5.69 -10.54
CA SER A 285 -3.60 -5.11 -11.75
C SER A 285 -2.18 -5.61 -12.05
N CYS A 286 -1.16 -4.86 -11.62
CA CYS A 286 0.25 -5.13 -11.91
C CYS A 286 0.67 -6.54 -11.50
N LYS A 287 0.26 -7.00 -10.31
CA LYS A 287 0.60 -8.35 -9.81
C LYS A 287 0.08 -9.45 -10.73
N VAL A 288 -1.16 -9.32 -11.21
CA VAL A 288 -1.79 -10.34 -12.06
C VAL A 288 -1.12 -10.41 -13.43
N ARG A 289 -0.66 -9.27 -13.96
CA ARG A 289 -0.16 -9.17 -15.33
C ARG A 289 1.35 -9.33 -15.46
N TYR A 290 2.11 -8.82 -14.48
CA TYR A 290 3.57 -8.79 -14.53
C TYR A 290 4.21 -9.58 -13.37
N GLY A 291 3.44 -10.08 -12.40
CA GLY A 291 3.97 -10.80 -11.25
C GLY A 291 4.92 -9.92 -10.43
N GLN A 292 6.21 -10.24 -10.50
CA GLN A 292 7.30 -9.52 -9.81
C GLN A 292 8.05 -8.55 -10.73
N GLU A 293 7.75 -8.54 -12.02
CA GLU A 293 8.40 -7.66 -12.98
C GLU A 293 7.92 -6.21 -12.87
N LYS A 294 8.72 -5.31 -13.47
CA LYS A 294 8.43 -3.88 -13.49
C LYS A 294 7.13 -3.62 -14.26
N CYS A 295 6.15 -3.02 -13.59
CA CYS A 295 4.87 -2.63 -14.17
C CYS A 295 4.90 -1.15 -14.54
N ARG A 296 4.76 -0.81 -15.83
CA ARG A 296 4.67 0.59 -16.28
C ARG A 296 3.21 0.98 -16.38
N VAL A 297 2.79 1.94 -15.57
CA VAL A 297 1.38 2.32 -15.39
C VAL A 297 1.12 3.70 -15.94
N LEU A 298 0.04 3.87 -16.71
CA LEU A 298 -0.53 5.18 -17.04
C LEU A 298 -1.67 5.50 -16.08
N CYS A 299 -1.51 6.58 -15.32
CA CYS A 299 -2.48 7.05 -14.35
C CYS A 299 -3.25 8.28 -14.84
N PRO A 300 -4.57 8.36 -14.60
CA PRO A 300 -5.36 9.54 -14.87
C PRO A 300 -5.05 10.65 -13.86
N GLU A 301 -5.42 11.88 -14.21
CA GLU A 301 -5.32 13.03 -13.31
C GLU A 301 -6.32 12.92 -12.14
N GLY A 302 -6.04 13.60 -11.03
CA GLY A 302 -7.05 13.81 -9.98
C GLY A 302 -7.32 12.63 -9.04
N CYS A 303 -6.38 11.71 -8.88
CA CYS A 303 -6.56 10.53 -8.01
C CYS A 303 -6.57 10.79 -6.49
N LYS A 304 -6.72 12.04 -6.02
CA LYS A 304 -6.77 12.39 -4.59
C LYS A 304 -7.83 11.60 -3.81
N ASN A 305 -9.02 11.42 -4.40
CA ASN A 305 -10.18 10.74 -3.82
C ASN A 305 -10.38 9.30 -4.36
N GLY A 306 -9.30 8.65 -4.78
CA GLY A 306 -9.26 7.27 -5.26
C GLY A 306 -9.41 6.19 -4.16
N GLY A 307 -8.92 4.98 -4.45
CA GLY A 307 -9.03 3.82 -3.55
C GLY A 307 -8.17 3.94 -2.28
N GLY A 308 -8.36 3.04 -1.32
CA GLY A 308 -7.54 3.02 -0.11
C GLY A 308 -6.05 2.85 -0.43
N ILE A 309 -5.17 3.50 0.35
CA ILE A 309 -3.73 3.27 0.28
C ILE A 309 -3.19 3.13 1.70
N TYR A 310 -2.25 2.20 1.90
CA TYR A 310 -1.63 1.93 3.18
C TYR A 310 -0.11 1.85 3.01
N GLY A 311 0.63 2.58 3.84
CA GLY A 311 2.07 2.75 3.75
C GLY A 311 2.51 4.04 3.09
N SER A 312 3.83 4.25 3.13
CA SER A 312 4.53 5.42 2.64
C SER A 312 5.84 4.92 2.05
N ASP A 313 6.19 5.37 0.84
CA ASP A 313 7.27 4.83 -0.02
C ASP A 313 7.02 3.39 -0.51
N ILE A 314 6.83 2.46 0.43
CA ILE A 314 6.30 1.13 0.18
C ILE A 314 4.82 1.07 0.56
N TYR A 315 4.00 0.60 -0.37
CA TYR A 315 2.57 0.46 -0.22
C TYR A 315 2.16 -1.01 -0.18
N THR A 316 1.13 -1.31 0.61
CA THR A 316 0.57 -2.65 0.67
C THR A 316 -0.07 -3.04 -0.66
N SER A 317 -0.04 -4.32 -1.01
CA SER A 317 -0.60 -4.87 -2.25
C SER A 317 -2.06 -4.50 -2.53
N ASN A 318 -2.89 -4.31 -1.50
CA ASN A 318 -4.27 -3.85 -1.63
C ASN A 318 -4.43 -2.31 -1.74
N SER A 319 -3.35 -1.58 -1.97
CA SER A 319 -3.36 -0.12 -2.15
C SER A 319 -3.61 0.25 -3.61
N ALA A 320 -4.43 1.28 -3.84
CA ALA A 320 -4.68 1.81 -5.17
C ALA A 320 -3.41 2.42 -5.80
N VAL A 321 -2.96 1.90 -6.94
CA VAL A 321 -1.65 2.20 -7.53
C VAL A 321 -1.53 3.68 -7.91
N CYS A 322 -2.50 4.22 -8.66
CA CYS A 322 -2.42 5.61 -9.12
C CYS A 322 -2.60 6.64 -8.00
N ARG A 323 -3.40 6.33 -6.98
CA ARG A 323 -3.50 7.19 -5.79
C ARG A 323 -2.24 7.12 -4.94
N ALA A 324 -1.62 5.94 -4.81
CA ALA A 324 -0.32 5.79 -4.14
C ALA A 324 0.79 6.53 -4.90
N ALA A 325 0.75 6.56 -6.24
CA ALA A 325 1.69 7.32 -7.05
C ALA A 325 1.55 8.83 -6.81
N ALA A 326 0.32 9.35 -6.81
CA ALA A 326 0.06 10.76 -6.46
C ALA A 326 0.43 11.11 -5.01
N HIS A 327 0.34 10.14 -4.09
CA HIS A 327 0.81 10.29 -2.72
C HIS A 327 2.35 10.36 -2.66
N ALA A 328 3.06 9.47 -3.37
CA ALA A 328 4.51 9.38 -3.32
C ALA A 328 5.23 10.47 -4.12
N ILE A 329 4.71 10.80 -5.31
CA ILE A 329 5.39 11.61 -6.33
C ILE A 329 4.57 12.89 -6.57
N PRO A 330 5.12 14.09 -6.28
CA PRO A 330 4.41 15.36 -6.44
C PRO A 330 3.78 15.59 -7.82
N ASP A 331 4.49 15.25 -8.89
CA ASP A 331 4.06 15.49 -10.27
C ASP A 331 2.89 14.59 -10.69
N MET A 332 2.73 13.44 -10.03
CA MET A 332 1.65 12.48 -10.32
C MET A 332 0.25 12.98 -9.88
N LYS A 333 0.13 14.16 -9.26
CA LYS A 333 -1.18 14.83 -9.05
C LYS A 333 -1.92 15.05 -10.38
N ASN A 334 -1.17 15.30 -11.45
CA ASN A 334 -1.68 15.53 -12.80
C ASN A 334 -1.68 14.23 -13.64
N GLY A 335 -1.60 13.05 -13.02
CA GLY A 335 -1.50 11.78 -13.74
C GLY A 335 -0.17 11.63 -14.50
N GLY A 336 -0.15 10.71 -15.46
CA GLY A 336 1.02 10.41 -16.27
C GLY A 336 1.53 8.98 -16.09
N VAL A 337 2.71 8.71 -16.64
CA VAL A 337 3.31 7.37 -16.63
C VAL A 337 4.25 7.21 -15.43
N VAL A 338 4.05 6.14 -14.66
CA VAL A 338 4.89 5.79 -13.52
C VAL A 338 5.34 4.34 -13.61
N ASN A 339 6.56 4.07 -13.17
CA ASN A 339 7.05 2.70 -13.05
C ASN A 339 6.85 2.19 -11.63
N VAL A 340 6.25 1.02 -11.51
CA VAL A 340 5.92 0.37 -10.25
C VAL A 340 6.75 -0.91 -10.11
N LEU A 341 7.35 -1.10 -8.95
CA LEU A 341 8.22 -2.24 -8.64
C LEU A 341 7.61 -3.07 -7.53
N SER A 342 7.68 -4.39 -7.66
CA SER A 342 7.44 -5.28 -6.53
C SER A 342 8.53 -5.14 -5.47
N GLN A 343 8.14 -5.14 -4.20
CA GLN A 343 9.04 -5.12 -3.04
C GLN A 343 8.93 -6.41 -2.20
N GLY A 344 8.18 -7.40 -2.69
CA GLY A 344 7.95 -8.67 -2.01
C GLY A 344 7.36 -8.47 -0.61
N GLN A 345 7.76 -9.33 0.33
CA GLN A 345 7.22 -9.28 1.69
C GLN A 345 7.84 -8.16 2.53
N GLN A 346 6.99 -7.26 3.04
CA GLN A 346 7.39 -6.17 3.93
C GLN A 346 6.45 -6.08 5.14
N GLN A 347 6.85 -5.34 6.17
CA GLN A 347 6.06 -5.08 7.38
C GLN A 347 6.34 -3.67 7.92
N GLY A 348 5.47 -3.16 8.79
CA GLY A 348 5.68 -1.84 9.40
C GLY A 348 5.52 -0.70 8.39
N PHE A 349 4.30 -0.51 7.91
CA PHE A 349 3.93 0.53 6.96
C PHE A 349 3.46 1.79 7.70
N ALA A 350 4.23 2.88 7.62
CA ALA A 350 3.87 4.16 8.22
C ALA A 350 2.74 4.83 7.43
N GLY A 351 1.75 5.37 8.15
CA GLY A 351 0.72 6.22 7.56
C GLY A 351 1.16 7.67 7.54
N THR A 352 1.14 8.33 6.38
CA THR A 352 1.57 9.72 6.25
C THR A 352 0.55 10.54 5.46
N VAL A 353 0.75 11.86 5.44
CA VAL A 353 0.04 12.77 4.55
C VAL A 353 1.08 13.41 3.64
N ARG A 354 1.05 13.05 2.35
CA ARG A 354 1.91 13.62 1.32
C ARG A 354 1.07 14.12 0.18
N ASN A 355 1.45 15.24 -0.43
CA ASN A 355 0.74 15.80 -1.58
C ASN A 355 -0.77 15.99 -1.32
N GLU A 356 -1.15 16.29 -0.07
CA GLU A 356 -2.54 16.39 0.43
C GLU A 356 -3.36 15.08 0.35
N ILE A 357 -2.69 13.94 0.19
CA ILE A 357 -3.27 12.61 0.18
C ILE A 357 -2.85 11.93 1.47
N GLY A 358 -3.80 11.33 2.19
CA GLY A 358 -3.51 10.51 3.37
C GLY A 358 -3.34 9.03 3.02
N SER A 359 -2.32 8.40 3.58
CA SER A 359 -2.15 6.96 3.64
C SER A 359 -2.43 6.41 5.03
N GLY A 360 -2.97 5.19 5.10
CA GLY A 360 -3.17 4.48 6.36
C GLY A 360 -1.90 3.78 6.82
N ALA A 361 -1.70 3.66 8.13
CA ALA A 361 -0.67 2.79 8.69
C ALA A 361 -1.13 1.32 8.66
N TYR A 362 -0.20 0.40 8.47
CA TYR A 362 -0.46 -1.05 8.56
C TYR A 362 0.73 -1.74 9.21
N TYR A 363 0.51 -2.59 10.21
CA TYR A 363 1.62 -3.09 11.05
C TYR A 363 1.91 -4.58 10.87
N LYS A 364 1.05 -5.32 10.15
CA LYS A 364 1.25 -6.75 9.90
C LYS A 364 2.08 -6.97 8.64
N PRO A 365 2.83 -8.08 8.55
CA PRO A 365 3.47 -8.47 7.31
C PRO A 365 2.47 -8.57 6.15
N LYS A 366 2.89 -8.11 4.98
CA LYS A 366 2.19 -8.29 3.71
C LYS A 366 3.11 -9.06 2.78
N PRO A 367 2.68 -10.20 2.22
CA PRO A 367 3.53 -11.06 1.40
C PRO A 367 3.97 -10.37 0.10
N GLU A 368 3.18 -9.42 -0.38
CA GLU A 368 3.47 -8.62 -1.56
C GLU A 368 3.24 -7.16 -1.23
N THR A 369 4.11 -6.32 -1.76
CA THR A 369 4.08 -4.86 -1.61
C THR A 369 4.72 -4.23 -2.84
N PHE A 370 4.52 -2.93 -3.00
CA PHE A 370 5.07 -2.24 -4.15
C PHE A 370 5.59 -0.85 -3.78
N SER A 371 6.49 -0.36 -4.60
CA SER A 371 7.00 1.01 -4.56
C SER A 371 7.05 1.56 -5.98
N PHE A 372 7.42 2.84 -6.10
CA PHE A 372 7.64 3.48 -7.37
C PHE A 372 9.13 3.65 -7.63
N VAL A 373 9.54 3.53 -8.90
CA VAL A 373 10.90 3.93 -9.27
C VAL A 373 11.00 5.42 -9.04
N GLU A 374 11.90 5.83 -8.14
CA GLU A 374 12.24 7.25 -7.97
C GLU A 374 12.85 7.74 -9.29
N THR A 375 12.14 8.62 -10.01
CA THR A 375 12.59 9.06 -11.34
C THR A 375 13.68 10.11 -11.27
N THR A 376 13.89 10.81 -10.13
CA THR A 376 15.00 11.76 -9.88
C THR A 376 14.96 12.29 -8.43
N SER A 377 15.60 11.64 -7.46
CA SER A 377 15.82 12.31 -6.16
C SER A 377 17.07 13.17 -6.16
N ALA A 378 17.02 14.26 -5.40
CA ALA A 378 18.20 15.10 -5.15
C ALA A 378 19.37 14.29 -4.55
N CYS A 379 19.06 13.23 -3.79
CA CYS A 379 20.04 12.30 -3.24
C CYS A 379 20.71 11.44 -4.34
N ALA A 380 19.96 10.98 -5.34
CA ALA A 380 20.55 10.30 -6.50
C ALA A 380 21.50 11.22 -7.28
N THR A 381 21.13 12.49 -7.49
CA THR A 381 22.04 13.49 -8.10
C THR A 381 23.27 13.79 -7.23
N ALA A 382 23.11 13.74 -5.91
CA ALA A 382 24.20 13.87 -4.95
C ALA A 382 25.06 12.58 -4.79
N GLY A 383 24.82 11.54 -5.60
CA GLY A 383 25.59 10.30 -5.61
C GLY A 383 25.22 9.29 -4.52
N THR A 384 24.09 9.48 -3.82
CA THR A 384 23.58 8.59 -2.78
C THR A 384 22.12 8.24 -3.08
N PRO A 385 21.84 7.38 -4.08
CA PRO A 385 20.46 7.01 -4.40
C PRO A 385 19.80 6.30 -3.22
N CYS A 386 18.58 6.71 -2.90
CA CYS A 386 17.83 6.14 -1.78
C CYS A 386 17.19 4.81 -2.16
N GLY A 387 17.07 3.92 -1.18
CA GLY A 387 16.30 2.69 -1.30
C GLY A 387 14.82 2.99 -1.49
N PRO A 388 14.04 2.02 -2.01
CA PRO A 388 12.61 2.18 -2.29
C PRO A 388 11.74 2.50 -1.06
N GLU A 389 12.23 2.27 0.15
CA GLU A 389 11.61 2.59 1.43
C GLU A 389 12.06 3.93 2.05
N GLN A 390 13.00 4.61 1.39
CA GLN A 390 13.65 5.79 1.92
C GLN A 390 13.23 7.03 1.14
N THR A 391 13.06 8.13 1.85
CA THR A 391 12.87 9.46 1.27
C THR A 391 14.18 10.24 1.33
N CYS A 392 14.50 11.00 0.28
CA CYS A 392 15.62 11.93 0.31
C CYS A 392 15.30 13.18 1.14
N GLN A 393 16.12 13.49 2.14
CA GLN A 393 15.92 14.63 3.04
C GLN A 393 17.25 15.33 3.37
N ASP A 394 17.21 16.62 3.69
CA ASP A 394 18.33 17.30 4.37
C ASP A 394 18.51 16.70 5.77
N VAL A 395 19.68 16.10 6.02
CA VAL A 395 20.05 15.45 7.29
C VAL A 395 20.97 16.34 8.15
N GLY A 396 21.04 17.64 7.85
CA GLY A 396 21.83 18.63 8.59
C GLY A 396 22.95 19.25 7.74
N ASP A 397 23.25 20.52 7.99
CA ASP A 397 24.28 21.31 7.30
C ASP A 397 24.11 21.35 5.76
N GLY A 398 22.89 21.19 5.25
CA GLY A 398 22.62 21.14 3.81
C GLY A 398 23.04 19.83 3.14
N LYS A 399 23.38 18.79 3.92
CA LYS A 399 23.74 17.47 3.39
C LYS A 399 22.49 16.65 3.18
N LEU A 400 22.31 16.13 1.97
CA LEU A 400 21.22 15.22 1.66
C LEU A 400 21.56 13.80 2.11
N GLY A 401 20.55 13.10 2.62
CA GLY A 401 20.64 11.71 3.04
C GLY A 401 19.30 11.00 2.98
N CYS A 402 19.37 9.68 2.93
CA CYS A 402 18.18 8.83 2.87
C CYS A 402 17.67 8.55 4.28
N VAL A 403 16.36 8.76 4.49
CA VAL A 403 15.70 8.60 5.78
C VAL A 403 14.44 7.75 5.64
N LEU A 404 14.09 6.97 6.67
CA LEU A 404 12.76 6.36 6.75
C LEU A 404 11.76 7.39 7.25
N GLN A 405 10.66 7.59 6.53
CA GLN A 405 9.57 8.41 7.02
C GLN A 405 8.65 7.58 7.92
N LEU A 406 8.56 7.99 9.18
CA LEU A 406 7.80 7.27 10.21
C LEU A 406 6.57 8.04 10.67
N ASP A 407 5.66 7.37 11.38
CA ASP A 407 4.57 8.00 12.12
C ASP A 407 4.82 7.92 13.64
N CYS A 408 3.96 8.54 14.44
CA CYS A 408 4.12 8.58 15.90
C CYS A 408 3.83 7.24 16.60
N ARG A 409 3.45 6.18 15.89
CA ARG A 409 3.03 4.88 16.43
C ARG A 409 3.94 3.73 16.05
N ILE A 410 4.77 3.90 15.02
CA ILE A 410 5.55 2.79 14.47
C ILE A 410 6.74 2.41 15.36
N TYR A 411 6.89 1.11 15.62
CA TYR A 411 7.89 0.57 16.55
C TYR A 411 9.21 0.28 15.84
N TRP A 412 10.31 0.44 16.57
CA TRP A 412 11.67 0.21 16.05
C TRP A 412 11.86 -1.21 15.49
N GLY A 413 11.33 -2.22 16.18
CA GLY A 413 11.53 -3.64 15.81
C GLY A 413 10.91 -4.03 14.46
N ILE A 414 9.84 -3.36 14.04
CA ILE A 414 9.17 -3.62 12.75
C ILE A 414 9.62 -2.66 11.65
N THR A 415 10.49 -1.70 11.95
CA THR A 415 11.00 -0.70 10.98
C THR A 415 12.51 -0.74 10.97
N CYS A 416 13.17 0.06 11.81
CA CYS A 416 14.62 0.19 11.86
C CYS A 416 15.36 -1.14 11.91
N LYS A 417 14.96 -2.07 12.80
CA LYS A 417 15.60 -3.40 12.86
C LYS A 417 15.40 -4.21 11.58
N SER A 418 14.20 -4.12 11.00
CA SER A 418 13.83 -4.85 9.79
C SER A 418 14.62 -4.37 8.56
N HIS A 419 14.91 -3.07 8.47
CA HIS A 419 15.58 -2.47 7.31
C HIS A 419 17.10 -2.31 7.49
N TYR A 420 17.58 -1.96 8.69
CA TYR A 420 18.99 -1.63 8.96
C TYR A 420 19.71 -2.66 9.82
N GLY A 421 19.02 -3.67 10.35
CA GLY A 421 19.62 -4.65 11.26
C GLY A 421 20.22 -3.96 12.49
N ASP A 422 21.54 -4.11 12.67
CA ASP A 422 22.31 -3.51 13.76
C ASP A 422 23.05 -2.21 13.33
N GLY A 423 22.70 -1.65 12.17
CA GLY A 423 23.19 -0.36 11.71
C GLY A 423 22.41 0.85 12.25
N PRO A 424 22.96 2.07 12.10
CA PRO A 424 22.24 3.30 12.44
C PRO A 424 21.03 3.49 11.54
N CYS A 425 19.86 3.72 12.13
CA CYS A 425 18.61 3.95 11.44
C CYS A 425 18.27 5.44 11.46
N ARG A 426 18.38 6.11 10.31
CA ARG A 426 17.96 7.51 10.16
C ARG A 426 16.49 7.58 9.82
N VAL A 427 15.76 8.40 10.57
CA VAL A 427 14.31 8.53 10.43
C VAL A 427 13.93 10.00 10.40
N ILE A 428 12.89 10.34 9.64
CA ILE A 428 12.22 11.63 9.72
C ILE A 428 10.89 11.45 10.46
N CYS A 429 10.72 12.24 11.51
CA CYS A 429 9.56 12.21 12.38
C CYS A 429 8.63 13.40 12.11
N PRO A 430 7.30 13.18 12.08
CA PRO A 430 6.33 14.25 11.93
C PRO A 430 6.22 15.04 13.24
N SER A 431 5.73 16.27 13.13
CA SER A 431 5.40 17.10 14.29
C SER A 431 4.28 16.48 15.14
N GLY A 432 4.27 16.76 16.45
CA GLY A 432 3.15 16.42 17.34
C GLY A 432 3.19 15.01 17.92
N CYS A 433 4.33 14.33 17.89
CA CYS A 433 4.47 12.96 18.41
C CYS A 433 4.54 12.85 19.95
N LYS A 434 4.09 13.85 20.72
CA LYS A 434 3.85 13.71 22.17
C LYS A 434 2.87 12.56 22.49
N SER A 435 1.87 12.37 21.62
CA SER A 435 0.91 11.26 21.66
C SER A 435 1.20 10.25 20.54
N GLY A 436 0.94 8.96 20.76
CA GLY A 436 1.31 7.93 19.79
C GLY A 436 1.41 6.53 20.39
N GLY A 437 2.35 5.74 19.88
CA GLY A 437 2.61 4.39 20.35
C GLY A 437 3.26 4.35 21.74
N GLY A 438 3.29 3.17 22.37
CA GLY A 438 3.96 2.99 23.66
C GLY A 438 5.46 3.30 23.56
N VAL A 439 6.04 3.80 24.64
CA VAL A 439 7.50 4.02 24.76
C VAL A 439 7.92 3.47 26.11
N TRP A 440 8.95 2.63 26.13
CA TRP A 440 9.44 1.96 27.32
C TRP A 440 10.94 2.21 27.48
N GLY A 441 11.33 2.83 28.59
CA GLY A 441 12.71 3.23 28.86
C GLY A 441 12.98 4.73 28.79
N THR A 442 14.22 5.06 29.10
CA THR A 442 14.76 6.42 29.19
C THR A 442 16.21 6.35 28.74
N ASP A 443 16.61 7.20 27.79
CA ASP A 443 17.90 7.18 27.07
C ASP A 443 18.11 5.91 26.21
N ILE A 444 17.89 4.72 26.79
CA ILE A 444 17.75 3.44 26.12
C ILE A 444 16.27 3.03 26.09
N TYR A 445 15.76 2.71 24.91
CA TYR A 445 14.36 2.34 24.64
C TYR A 445 14.25 0.92 24.11
N SER A 446 13.22 0.17 24.52
CA SER A 446 12.99 -1.19 23.98
C SER A 446 12.61 -1.18 22.50
N ASN A 447 12.92 -2.24 21.73
CA ASN A 447 12.51 -2.40 20.32
C ASN A 447 10.99 -2.31 20.06
N VAL A 448 10.14 -2.45 21.07
CA VAL A 448 8.68 -2.28 20.99
C VAL A 448 8.21 -0.85 21.29
N SER A 449 9.14 0.11 21.38
CA SER A 449 8.84 1.52 21.55
C SER A 449 8.63 2.21 20.20
N ALA A 450 7.68 3.14 20.15
CA ALA A 450 7.45 4.00 19.00
C ALA A 450 8.64 4.95 18.80
N VAL A 451 9.28 4.89 17.61
CA VAL A 451 10.55 5.58 17.35
C VAL A 451 10.39 7.09 17.52
N CYS A 452 9.44 7.70 16.81
CA CYS A 452 9.28 9.16 16.85
C CYS A 452 8.81 9.69 18.20
N ARG A 453 7.97 8.95 18.93
CA ARG A 453 7.57 9.35 20.28
C ARG A 453 8.70 9.19 21.30
N ALA A 454 9.53 8.15 21.16
CA ALA A 454 10.75 7.99 21.97
C ALA A 454 11.77 9.09 21.65
N ALA A 455 11.85 9.52 20.39
CA ALA A 455 12.72 10.61 19.97
C ALA A 455 12.28 11.94 20.59
N VAL A 456 10.98 12.26 20.60
CA VAL A 456 10.44 13.44 21.31
C VAL A 456 10.76 13.40 22.80
N HIS A 457 10.75 12.21 23.42
CA HIS A 457 11.17 12.04 24.81
C HIS A 457 12.69 12.28 25.02
N ALA A 458 13.53 11.84 24.07
CA ALA A 458 14.99 11.86 24.21
C ALA A 458 15.63 13.20 23.80
N VAL A 459 15.12 13.83 22.75
CA VAL A 459 15.72 14.97 22.07
C VAL A 459 14.85 16.21 22.32
N PRO A 460 15.42 17.31 22.86
CA PRO A 460 14.71 18.58 23.00
C PRO A 460 14.15 19.07 21.65
N ASP A 461 13.02 19.78 21.69
CA ASP A 461 12.35 20.45 20.55
C ASP A 461 11.89 19.57 19.37
N LEU A 462 12.18 18.27 19.36
CA LEU A 462 11.77 17.35 18.28
C LEU A 462 10.25 17.16 18.17
N ASN A 463 9.44 17.73 19.06
CA ASN A 463 7.99 17.76 18.87
C ASN A 463 7.58 18.58 17.64
N GLU A 464 8.44 19.46 17.12
CA GLU A 464 8.24 20.15 15.84
C GLU A 464 8.43 19.22 14.63
N GLY A 465 8.94 18.00 14.85
CA GLY A 465 9.35 17.08 13.81
C GLY A 465 10.80 17.30 13.39
N GLY A 466 11.35 16.38 12.60
CA GLY A 466 12.74 16.47 12.14
C GLY A 466 13.40 15.11 11.97
N VAL A 467 14.67 15.16 11.53
CA VAL A 467 15.50 13.97 11.33
C VAL A 467 16.21 13.61 12.63
N VAL A 468 16.19 12.32 12.98
CA VAL A 468 16.96 11.75 14.10
C VAL A 468 17.59 10.42 13.71
N THR A 469 18.65 10.04 14.41
CA THR A 469 19.39 8.82 14.17
C THR A 469 19.21 7.86 15.36
N ALA A 470 18.41 6.82 15.15
CA ALA A 470 18.24 5.74 16.11
C ALA A 470 19.43 4.75 16.02
N LEU A 471 20.08 4.49 17.15
CA LEU A 471 21.25 3.63 17.27
C LEU A 471 20.90 2.37 18.06
N PRO A 472 21.22 1.15 17.59
CA PRO A 472 21.01 -0.07 18.37
C PRO A 472 21.95 -0.13 19.58
N GLN A 473 21.43 -0.59 20.73
CA GLN A 473 22.14 -0.58 22.02
C GLN A 473 22.26 -1.97 22.68
N GLY A 474 21.85 -3.03 21.96
CA GLY A 474 21.94 -4.40 22.46
C GLY A 474 21.00 -4.68 23.63
N GLU A 475 21.42 -5.54 24.55
CA GLU A 475 20.61 -6.02 25.67
C GLU A 475 20.55 -5.00 26.82
N GLN A 476 19.37 -4.83 27.40
CA GLN A 476 19.15 -4.04 28.61
C GLN A 476 18.34 -4.83 29.66
N VAL A 477 18.67 -4.69 30.94
CA VAL A 477 18.02 -5.44 32.04
C VAL A 477 16.93 -4.66 32.78
N HIS A 478 16.95 -3.33 32.68
CA HIS A 478 15.98 -2.45 33.33
C HIS A 478 15.73 -1.18 32.51
N PHE A 479 14.47 -0.74 32.49
CA PHE A 479 14.01 0.45 31.80
C PHE A 479 13.35 1.40 32.79
N ALA A 480 13.98 2.55 33.03
CA ALA A 480 13.44 3.60 33.88
C ALA A 480 12.28 4.34 33.18
N SER A 481 11.25 4.68 33.95
CA SER A 481 10.13 5.51 33.52
C SER A 481 10.38 6.96 33.94
N THR A 482 10.51 7.86 32.97
CA THR A 482 10.67 9.29 33.23
C THR A 482 9.66 10.10 32.44
N VAL A 483 9.58 11.39 32.78
CA VAL A 483 8.80 12.38 32.04
C VAL A 483 9.78 13.41 31.49
N ARG A 484 9.89 13.49 30.17
CA ARG A 484 10.69 14.49 29.46
C ARG A 484 9.89 15.03 28.30
N ASN A 485 9.98 16.34 28.05
CA ASN A 485 9.29 17.00 26.93
C ASN A 485 7.79 16.65 26.86
N GLU A 486 7.14 16.56 28.04
CA GLU A 486 5.74 16.14 28.22
C GLU A 486 5.39 14.70 27.77
N VAL A 487 6.39 13.89 27.45
CA VAL A 487 6.22 12.46 27.15
C VAL A 487 6.55 11.64 28.39
N THR A 488 5.61 10.81 28.83
CA THR A 488 5.86 9.80 29.86
C THR A 488 6.20 8.47 29.21
N THR A 489 7.28 7.84 29.67
CA THR A 489 7.67 6.49 29.27
C THR A 489 7.24 5.44 30.29
N GLY A 490 7.02 4.22 29.82
CA GLY A 490 6.73 3.08 30.67
C GLY A 490 7.99 2.44 31.24
N ARG A 491 7.81 1.71 32.34
CA ARG A 491 8.85 0.94 33.01
C ARG A 491 8.77 -0.54 32.63
N MET A 492 9.92 -1.20 32.49
CA MET A 492 10.02 -2.65 32.36
C MET A 492 11.12 -3.23 33.27
N PHE A 493 10.78 -4.29 34.01
CA PHE A 493 11.68 -5.07 34.88
C PHE A 493 12.03 -6.42 34.25
N LYS A 494 12.33 -6.44 32.95
CA LYS A 494 12.62 -7.65 32.20
C LYS A 494 13.84 -7.41 31.32
N ARG A 495 14.78 -8.37 31.36
CA ARG A 495 15.87 -8.47 30.39
C ARG A 495 15.31 -8.48 28.97
N TRP A 496 15.81 -7.57 28.15
CA TRP A 496 15.31 -7.33 26.81
C TRP A 496 16.48 -7.24 25.82
N PRO A 497 16.53 -8.09 24.78
CA PRO A 497 17.74 -8.29 23.98
C PRO A 497 18.01 -7.18 22.96
N GLU A 498 16.97 -6.44 22.58
CA GLU A 498 17.04 -5.45 21.50
C GLU A 498 16.52 -4.10 21.97
N THR A 499 17.42 -3.12 21.99
CA THR A 499 17.13 -1.75 22.41
C THR A 499 17.77 -0.74 21.48
N PHE A 500 17.36 0.51 21.61
CA PHE A 500 17.91 1.60 20.82
C PHE A 500 17.99 2.90 21.63
N SER A 501 18.85 3.82 21.19
CA SER A 501 18.97 5.19 21.68
C SER A 501 18.96 6.17 20.51
N PHE A 502 19.16 7.46 20.77
CA PHE A 502 19.27 8.50 19.74
C PHE A 502 20.62 9.19 19.81
N ALA A 503 21.28 9.36 18.66
CA ALA A 503 22.57 10.04 18.57
C ALA A 503 22.48 11.51 19.03
N GLU A 504 21.34 12.15 18.78
CA GLU A 504 21.08 13.56 19.05
C GLU A 504 20.78 13.85 20.52
N ALA A 505 20.47 12.82 21.33
CA ALA A 505 20.09 12.98 22.74
C ALA A 505 21.20 13.55 23.62
N THR A 506 22.46 13.42 23.22
CA THR A 506 23.63 13.90 23.97
C THR A 506 24.44 14.97 23.23
N SER A 507 23.87 15.54 22.15
CA SER A 507 24.46 16.57 21.29
C SER A 507 25.03 17.76 22.07
N ALA A 508 24.26 18.31 23.02
CA ALA A 508 24.68 19.43 23.86
C ALA A 508 25.97 19.13 24.66
N CYS A 509 26.17 17.89 25.10
CA CYS A 509 27.38 17.46 25.82
C CYS A 509 28.54 17.26 24.86
N LYS A 510 28.28 16.71 23.67
CA LYS A 510 29.27 16.56 22.61
C LYS A 510 29.86 17.91 22.19
N GLU A 511 29.03 18.94 22.07
CA GLU A 511 29.47 20.32 21.79
C GLU A 511 30.35 20.90 22.89
N ALA A 512 30.15 20.47 24.14
CA ALA A 512 31.01 20.81 25.27
C ALA A 512 32.25 19.90 25.41
N GLY A 513 32.52 19.03 24.42
CA GLY A 513 33.66 18.11 24.43
C GLY A 513 33.50 16.88 25.32
N LEU A 514 32.27 16.55 25.75
CA LEU A 514 31.96 15.39 26.59
C LEU A 514 31.38 14.26 25.74
N ASN A 515 31.90 13.04 25.93
CA ASN A 515 31.38 11.84 25.29
C ASN A 515 30.51 11.08 26.28
N CYS A 516 29.20 11.31 26.23
CA CYS A 516 28.25 10.57 27.04
C CYS A 516 27.93 9.22 26.42
N GLU A 517 27.85 8.19 27.25
CA GLU A 517 27.41 6.86 26.84
C GLU A 517 25.91 6.88 26.46
N PRO A 518 25.44 5.93 25.63
CA PRO A 518 24.05 5.92 25.15
C PRO A 518 22.97 5.81 26.24
N HIS A 519 23.32 5.29 27.42
CA HIS A 519 22.45 5.19 28.60
C HIS A 519 22.52 6.42 29.51
N GLN A 520 23.25 7.45 29.09
CA GLN A 520 23.43 8.69 29.83
C GLN A 520 22.70 9.84 29.13
N THR A 521 22.25 10.78 29.94
CA THR A 521 21.63 12.02 29.51
C THR A 521 22.62 13.16 29.71
N CYS A 522 22.54 14.16 28.85
CA CYS A 522 23.31 15.39 29.03
C CYS A 522 22.61 16.30 30.03
N HIS A 523 23.16 16.41 31.24
CA HIS A 523 22.66 17.34 32.25
C HIS A 523 23.36 18.68 32.15
N VAL A 524 22.59 19.77 32.14
CA VAL A 524 23.08 21.15 32.20
C VAL A 524 22.90 21.67 33.62
N HIS A 525 24.01 22.05 34.25
CA HIS A 525 24.07 22.62 35.59
C HIS A 525 23.61 24.08 35.60
N GLU A 526 23.25 24.62 36.76
CA GLU A 526 22.85 26.03 36.93
C GLU A 526 23.95 27.01 36.48
N ASP A 527 25.22 26.63 36.63
CA ASP A 527 26.39 27.40 36.19
C ASP A 527 26.70 27.25 34.70
N GLY A 528 25.85 26.55 33.94
CA GLY A 528 26.00 26.30 32.51
C GLY A 528 26.97 25.18 32.15
N LYS A 529 27.67 24.56 33.13
CA LYS A 529 28.48 23.37 32.86
C LYS A 529 27.60 22.20 32.45
N LYS A 530 28.20 21.23 31.78
CA LYS A 530 27.51 20.02 31.33
C LYS A 530 28.16 18.78 31.93
N SER A 531 27.37 17.74 32.17
CA SER A 531 27.89 16.43 32.61
C SER A 531 27.00 15.29 32.13
N CYS A 532 27.61 14.15 31.84
CA CYS A 532 26.90 12.92 31.55
C CYS A 532 26.40 12.27 32.84
N VAL A 533 25.09 12.00 32.92
CA VAL A 533 24.45 11.42 34.11
C VAL A 533 23.42 10.38 33.68
N MET A 534 23.20 9.36 34.48
CA MET A 534 22.15 8.38 34.20
C MET A 534 20.83 8.81 34.84
N ALA A 535 19.81 9.05 34.02
CA ALA A 535 18.48 9.36 34.53
C ALA A 535 17.74 8.09 34.92
N VAL A 536 17.28 8.01 36.16
CA VAL A 536 16.57 6.85 36.68
C VAL A 536 15.27 7.27 37.37
N ASP A 537 14.44 6.31 37.77
CA ASP A 537 13.20 6.59 38.47
C ASP A 537 13.25 6.13 39.93
N CYS A 538 12.20 6.40 40.70
CA CYS A 538 12.15 6.11 42.14
C CYS A 538 12.17 4.61 42.52
N TYR A 539 12.15 3.68 41.54
CA TYR A 539 12.22 2.24 41.80
C TYR A 539 13.36 1.55 41.05
N SER A 540 14.18 2.29 40.30
CA SER A 540 15.40 1.78 39.70
C SER A 540 16.35 1.26 40.77
N ARG A 541 16.71 -0.02 40.68
CA ARG A 541 17.63 -0.68 41.62
C ARG A 541 19.07 -0.49 41.18
N TRP A 542 19.99 -0.47 42.13
CA TRP A 542 21.41 -0.32 41.83
C TRP A 542 21.94 -1.48 40.97
N SER A 543 21.53 -2.72 41.27
CA SER A 543 21.91 -3.94 40.53
C SER A 543 21.55 -3.86 39.05
N ASP A 544 20.40 -3.27 38.74
CA ASP A 544 19.84 -3.28 37.38
C ASP A 544 20.21 -2.03 36.58
N THR A 545 20.88 -1.06 37.22
CA THR A 545 21.27 0.21 36.60
C THR A 545 22.76 0.47 36.78
N CYS A 546 23.17 1.08 37.90
CA CYS A 546 24.55 1.46 38.15
C CYS A 546 25.54 0.30 38.05
N LYS A 547 25.25 -0.84 38.71
CA LYS A 547 26.11 -2.02 38.65
C LYS A 547 26.19 -2.60 37.25
N PHE A 548 25.06 -2.65 36.56
CA PHE A 548 24.98 -3.20 35.21
C PHE A 548 25.81 -2.37 34.21
N GLN A 549 25.74 -1.03 34.30
CA GLN A 549 26.43 -0.14 33.36
C GLN A 549 27.88 0.18 33.77
N HIS A 550 28.14 0.35 35.06
CA HIS A 550 29.41 0.88 35.59
C HIS A 550 30.21 -0.12 36.43
N GLY A 551 29.69 -1.33 36.69
CA GLY A 551 30.40 -2.31 37.51
C GLY A 551 30.64 -1.80 38.94
N GLU A 552 31.91 -1.59 39.28
CA GLU A 552 32.33 -1.06 40.59
C GLU A 552 32.60 0.46 40.58
N ASP A 553 32.54 1.10 39.40
CA ASP A 553 32.84 2.52 39.27
C ASP A 553 31.72 3.41 39.79
N ASN A 554 32.06 4.67 40.08
CA ASN A 554 31.09 5.66 40.53
C ASN A 554 30.02 5.91 39.46
N CYS A 555 28.77 5.81 39.89
CA CYS A 555 27.59 5.98 39.06
C CYS A 555 26.88 7.29 39.43
N ARG A 556 26.94 8.28 38.54
CA ARG A 556 26.27 9.57 38.75
C ARG A 556 24.83 9.52 38.22
N VAL A 557 23.87 9.73 39.11
CA VAL A 557 22.45 9.49 38.87
C VAL A 557 21.65 10.78 39.00
N GLN A 558 20.75 11.02 38.04
CA GLN A 558 19.72 12.05 38.12
C GLN A 558 18.43 11.44 38.66
N CYS A 559 18.04 11.88 39.85
CA CYS A 559 16.81 11.45 40.52
C CYS A 559 15.68 12.45 40.31
N PRO A 560 14.44 11.97 40.05
CA PRO A 560 13.26 12.82 40.04
C PRO A 560 12.86 13.20 41.46
N ALA A 561 12.07 14.26 41.59
CA ALA A 561 11.49 14.68 42.85
C ALA A 561 10.50 13.64 43.40
N GLY A 562 10.29 13.63 44.73
CA GLY A 562 9.22 12.86 45.35
C GLY A 562 9.49 11.36 45.56
N CYS A 563 10.75 10.91 45.45
CA CYS A 563 11.13 9.51 45.68
C CYS A 563 11.06 9.04 47.15
N VAL A 564 10.33 9.74 48.01
CA VAL A 564 9.92 9.23 49.34
C VAL A 564 9.08 7.95 49.16
N LYS A 565 8.23 7.94 48.13
CA LYS A 565 7.53 6.74 47.63
C LYS A 565 8.32 6.16 46.46
N GLY A 566 8.57 4.86 46.48
CA GLY A 566 9.42 4.21 45.47
C GLY A 566 9.69 2.74 45.79
N GLY A 567 10.77 2.21 45.23
CA GLY A 567 11.19 0.83 45.45
C GLY A 567 11.67 0.56 46.88
N SER A 568 11.90 -0.70 47.23
CA SER A 568 12.41 -1.06 48.55
C SER A 568 13.81 -0.51 48.80
N VAL A 569 14.12 -0.24 50.07
CA VAL A 569 15.45 0.17 50.53
C VAL A 569 15.78 -0.68 51.75
N HIS A 570 16.96 -1.29 51.76
CA HIS A 570 17.46 -2.09 52.87
C HIS A 570 18.86 -1.64 53.24
N GLY A 571 19.08 -1.39 54.53
CA GLY A 571 20.30 -0.79 55.04
C GLY A 571 20.22 0.72 55.26
N SER A 572 21.26 1.26 55.89
CA SER A 572 21.42 2.67 56.24
C SER A 572 22.89 3.02 56.04
N ASP A 573 23.15 4.15 55.36
CA ASP A 573 24.47 4.59 54.83
C ASP A 573 25.05 3.66 53.76
N VAL A 574 25.01 2.35 54.00
CA VAL A 574 25.25 1.30 53.01
C VAL A 574 23.97 0.52 52.76
N TYR A 575 23.61 0.40 51.49
CA TYR A 575 22.36 -0.20 51.02
C TYR A 575 22.62 -1.45 50.20
N THR A 576 21.74 -2.45 50.28
CA THR A 576 21.85 -3.66 49.45
C THR A 576 21.75 -3.32 47.96
N ASN A 577 22.43 -4.06 47.09
CA ASN A 577 22.40 -3.85 45.62
C ASN A 577 20.97 -3.87 45.00
N THR A 578 19.99 -4.48 45.66
CA THR A 578 18.58 -4.51 45.24
C THR A 578 17.76 -3.31 45.69
N SER A 579 18.35 -2.38 46.44
CA SER A 579 17.67 -1.16 46.90
C SER A 579 17.50 -0.15 45.77
N ALA A 580 16.38 0.58 45.80
CA ALA A 580 16.11 1.63 44.84
C ALA A 580 17.02 2.84 45.06
N VAL A 581 17.80 3.22 44.05
CA VAL A 581 18.88 4.21 44.16
C VAL A 581 18.36 5.56 44.63
N CYS A 582 17.35 6.11 43.97
CA CYS A 582 16.84 7.44 44.31
C CYS A 582 16.10 7.48 45.66
N ARG A 583 15.41 6.40 46.04
CA ARG A 583 14.76 6.34 47.36
C ARG A 583 15.79 6.15 48.48
N ALA A 584 16.86 5.39 48.24
CA ALA A 584 18.00 5.30 49.15
C ALA A 584 18.73 6.65 49.28
N ALA A 585 18.83 7.44 48.20
CA ALA A 585 19.41 8.78 48.24
C ALA A 585 18.57 9.73 49.10
N VAL A 586 17.23 9.70 48.97
CA VAL A 586 16.31 10.44 49.86
C VAL A 586 16.51 10.01 51.32
N HIS A 587 16.62 8.70 51.58
CA HIS A 587 16.91 8.20 52.92
C HIS A 587 18.23 8.75 53.48
N ALA A 588 19.30 8.72 52.68
CA ALA A 588 20.64 9.11 53.11
C ALA A 588 20.87 10.62 53.24
N ILE A 589 20.26 11.42 52.36
CA ILE A 589 20.62 12.83 52.13
C ILE A 589 19.37 13.71 52.25
N SER A 590 19.37 14.64 53.21
CA SER A 590 18.17 15.43 53.56
C SER A 590 17.58 16.24 52.40
N GLY A 591 18.44 16.77 51.52
CA GLY A 591 18.03 17.58 50.37
C GLY A 591 17.45 16.79 49.20
N MET A 592 17.57 15.46 49.15
CA MET A 592 17.21 14.68 47.97
C MET A 592 15.70 14.50 47.76
N LYS A 593 14.83 14.97 48.68
CA LYS A 593 13.37 14.93 48.51
C LYS A 593 12.89 15.67 47.26
N SER A 594 13.57 16.76 46.89
CA SER A 594 13.32 17.52 45.65
C SER A 594 13.91 16.88 44.39
N GLY A 595 14.55 15.72 44.52
CA GLY A 595 15.35 15.13 43.44
C GLY A 595 16.69 15.85 43.30
N GLY A 596 17.41 15.53 42.23
CA GLY A 596 18.74 16.10 41.96
C GLY A 596 19.76 15.05 41.59
N LEU A 597 21.02 15.48 41.54
CA LEU A 597 22.16 14.61 41.24
C LEU A 597 22.71 13.97 42.51
N VAL A 598 23.05 12.68 42.42
CA VAL A 598 23.73 11.93 43.47
C VAL A 598 24.73 10.95 42.86
N THR A 599 25.79 10.63 43.58
CA THR A 599 26.86 9.73 43.12
C THR A 599 26.84 8.46 43.96
N ALA A 600 26.34 7.37 43.37
CA ALA A 600 26.36 6.05 43.99
C ALA A 600 27.71 5.37 43.73
N THR A 601 28.35 4.88 44.78
CA THR A 601 29.60 4.11 44.71
C THR A 601 29.33 2.67 45.12
N ALA A 602 29.94 1.72 44.39
CA ALA A 602 29.89 0.32 44.77
C ALA A 602 30.59 0.09 46.12
N GLN A 603 30.10 -0.88 46.87
CA GLN A 603 30.61 -1.29 48.16
C GLN A 603 30.60 -2.83 48.26
N GLY A 604 31.58 -3.38 48.97
CA GLY A 604 31.68 -4.82 49.18
C GLY A 604 30.52 -5.41 50.00
N GLY A 605 30.43 -6.73 50.03
CA GLY A 605 29.41 -7.45 50.78
C GLY A 605 29.50 -7.26 52.30
N ARG A 606 28.35 -7.39 52.97
CA ARG A 606 28.23 -7.26 54.43
C ARG A 606 27.40 -8.39 55.02
N LEU A 607 27.65 -8.69 56.29
CA LEU A 607 26.89 -9.69 57.05
C LEU A 607 25.50 -9.21 57.46
N THR A 608 25.39 -7.93 57.79
CA THR A 608 24.16 -7.29 58.27
C THR A 608 24.00 -5.90 57.66
N PHE A 609 22.75 -5.49 57.46
CA PHE A 609 22.36 -4.16 57.01
C PHE A 609 21.33 -3.60 57.99
N PRO A 610 21.70 -2.66 58.88
CA PRO A 610 20.77 -2.04 59.80
C PRO A 610 19.81 -1.09 59.04
N GLY A 611 18.52 -1.23 59.26
CA GLY A 611 17.48 -0.33 58.79
C GLY A 611 17.28 0.83 59.77
N SER A 612 16.82 1.96 59.26
CA SER A 612 16.44 3.13 60.04
C SER A 612 15.32 3.91 59.36
N VAL A 613 14.80 4.93 60.05
CA VAL A 613 13.89 5.91 59.45
C VAL A 613 14.61 7.25 59.35
N ARG A 614 14.86 7.71 58.12
CA ARG A 614 15.49 9.00 57.83
C ARG A 614 14.76 9.70 56.71
N ASN A 615 14.60 11.02 56.82
CA ASN A 615 14.01 11.85 55.78
C ASN A 615 12.66 11.31 55.26
N ASP A 616 11.79 10.84 56.16
CA ASP A 616 10.48 10.21 55.87
C ASP A 616 10.53 8.92 55.04
N VAL A 617 11.72 8.32 54.89
CA VAL A 617 11.92 7.02 54.27
C VAL A 617 12.30 6.03 55.36
N SER A 618 11.59 4.89 55.38
CA SER A 618 11.98 3.74 56.20
C SER A 618 12.76 2.75 55.32
N SER A 619 13.94 2.34 55.81
CA SER A 619 14.73 1.25 55.26
C SER A 619 14.59 -0.01 56.11
N GLY A 620 14.57 -1.18 55.45
CA GLY A 620 14.47 -2.48 56.11
C GLY A 620 15.82 -2.97 56.63
N ASN A 621 15.77 -3.79 57.69
CA ASN A 621 16.93 -4.55 58.16
C ASN A 621 17.16 -5.80 57.29
N PHE A 622 18.42 -6.22 57.14
CA PHE A 622 18.78 -7.48 56.51
C PHE A 622 19.89 -8.20 57.28
N HIS A 623 19.59 -9.34 57.91
CA HIS A 623 20.50 -10.07 58.81
C HIS A 623 21.09 -11.35 58.18
N ARG A 624 21.38 -11.31 56.88
CA ARG A 624 22.08 -12.38 56.16
C ARG A 624 23.19 -11.78 55.33
N LYS A 625 24.27 -12.55 55.15
CA LYS A 625 25.35 -12.14 54.25
C LYS A 625 24.77 -11.79 52.88
N TRP A 626 25.13 -10.61 52.38
CA TRP A 626 24.78 -10.12 51.07
C TRP A 626 26.04 -9.59 50.42
N ASP A 627 26.36 -10.07 49.22
CA ASP A 627 27.72 -9.94 48.67
C ASP A 627 28.00 -8.59 47.99
N GLU A 628 26.97 -7.79 47.70
CA GLU A 628 27.10 -6.52 46.99
C GLU A 628 26.25 -5.42 47.62
N SER A 629 26.83 -4.23 47.75
CA SER A 629 26.13 -3.07 48.31
C SER A 629 26.57 -1.78 47.64
N PHE A 630 25.95 -0.66 48.01
CA PHE A 630 26.35 0.65 47.54
C PHE A 630 26.15 1.70 48.62
N ALA A 631 26.87 2.81 48.49
CA ALA A 631 26.75 4.02 49.32
C ALA A 631 26.75 5.26 48.44
N PHE A 632 26.59 6.44 49.04
CA PHE A 632 26.63 7.71 48.33
C PHE A 632 27.87 8.51 48.71
N VAL A 633 28.51 9.15 47.74
CA VAL A 633 29.71 9.99 47.99
C VAL A 633 29.32 11.24 48.79
N GLU A 634 28.12 11.76 48.56
CA GLU A 634 27.65 13.00 49.16
C GLU A 634 27.51 12.91 50.69
N THR A 635 27.27 11.73 51.27
CA THR A 635 27.09 11.57 52.73
C THR A 635 28.36 11.81 53.54
N THR A 636 29.55 11.74 52.92
CA THR A 636 30.84 11.96 53.59
C THR A 636 31.56 13.21 53.08
N SER A 637 30.98 13.92 52.11
CA SER A 637 31.61 15.04 51.40
C SER A 637 32.03 16.21 52.29
N ALA A 638 31.20 16.58 53.28
CA ALA A 638 31.53 17.64 54.25
C ALA A 638 32.73 17.27 55.14
N CYS A 639 32.84 16.00 55.53
CA CYS A 639 33.93 15.49 56.33
C CYS A 639 35.22 15.41 55.50
N ALA A 640 35.12 14.98 54.23
CA ALA A 640 36.23 15.03 53.30
C ALA A 640 36.76 16.46 53.10
N ALA A 641 35.86 17.46 53.00
CA ALA A 641 36.24 18.89 52.93
C ALA A 641 36.93 19.38 54.22
N ALA A 642 36.60 18.80 55.37
CA ALA A 642 37.28 19.02 56.65
C ALA A 642 38.57 18.17 56.82
N GLY A 643 38.99 17.41 55.81
CA GLY A 643 40.18 16.57 55.83
C GLY A 643 40.02 15.23 56.57
N LEU A 644 38.77 14.81 56.82
CA LEU A 644 38.44 13.54 57.49
C LEU A 644 38.06 12.47 56.45
N THR A 645 38.49 11.23 56.70
CA THR A 645 38.11 10.06 55.89
C THR A 645 37.16 9.19 56.68
N CYS A 646 35.88 9.22 56.33
CA CYS A 646 34.87 8.37 56.95
C CYS A 646 34.91 6.95 56.37
N ALA A 647 34.64 5.95 57.20
CA ALA A 647 34.41 4.59 56.76
C ALA A 647 33.12 4.51 55.91
N PRO A 648 32.96 3.50 55.03
CA PRO A 648 31.79 3.42 54.14
C PRO A 648 30.42 3.38 54.82
N HIS A 649 30.35 3.06 56.11
CA HIS A 649 29.12 3.01 56.93
C HIS A 649 28.96 4.17 57.90
N GLU A 650 29.87 5.14 57.82
CA GLU A 650 29.78 6.38 58.55
C GLU A 650 29.21 7.44 57.62
N THR A 651 28.40 8.34 58.19
CA THR A 651 27.99 9.58 57.55
C THR A 651 28.67 10.74 58.24
N CYS A 652 28.78 11.85 57.54
CA CYS A 652 29.28 13.07 58.14
C CYS A 652 28.20 13.72 59.00
N VAL A 653 28.48 13.91 60.28
CA VAL A 653 27.57 14.54 61.25
C VAL A 653 28.15 15.86 61.69
N GLU A 654 27.40 16.95 61.52
CA GLU A 654 27.75 18.25 62.07
C GLU A 654 27.37 18.30 63.56
N MET A 655 28.33 18.65 64.43
CA MET A 655 28.12 18.70 65.89
C MET A 655 27.69 20.09 66.40
N GLY A 656 27.47 21.06 65.49
CA GLY A 656 27.03 22.42 65.78
C GLY A 656 27.80 23.48 64.96
N GLU A 657 27.36 24.75 64.98
CA GLU A 657 27.92 25.82 64.13
C GLU A 657 29.43 26.11 64.32
N LYS A 658 30.04 25.63 65.42
CA LYS A 658 31.44 25.91 65.79
C LYS A 658 32.28 24.66 66.03
N GLU A 659 31.70 23.47 65.87
CA GLU A 659 32.42 22.21 66.10
C GLU A 659 32.75 21.55 64.76
N PRO A 660 33.95 20.95 64.61
CA PRO A 660 34.28 20.23 63.39
C PRO A 660 33.32 19.05 63.21
N PRO A 661 32.95 18.71 61.96
CA PRO A 661 32.12 17.55 61.72
C PRO A 661 32.86 16.27 62.12
N VAL A 662 32.12 15.21 62.42
CA VAL A 662 32.66 13.90 62.74
C VAL A 662 32.08 12.82 61.85
N CYS A 663 32.86 11.76 61.61
CA CYS A 663 32.36 10.55 60.98
C CYS A 663 31.69 9.69 62.06
N ALA A 664 30.39 9.43 61.92
CA ALA A 664 29.63 8.63 62.88
C ALA A 664 28.57 7.77 62.17
N MET A 665 28.17 6.69 62.82
CA MET A 665 27.05 5.89 62.34
C MET A 665 25.72 6.47 62.82
N GLN A 666 24.80 6.80 61.90
CA GLN A 666 23.49 7.30 62.29
C GLN A 666 22.51 6.13 62.49
N LEU A 667 22.48 5.56 63.70
CA LEU A 667 21.67 4.39 64.02
C LEU A 667 20.30 4.75 64.63
N ASP A 668 19.29 3.93 64.38
CA ASP A 668 17.98 4.01 65.04
C ASP A 668 18.03 3.33 66.42
N CYS A 669 17.14 3.71 67.34
CA CYS A 669 17.08 3.23 68.73
C CYS A 669 16.89 1.70 68.85
N TRP A 670 16.43 1.05 67.78
CA TRP A 670 16.12 -0.39 67.75
C TRP A 670 17.24 -1.23 67.14
N VAL A 671 18.32 -0.61 66.66
CA VAL A 671 19.46 -1.31 66.07
C VAL A 671 20.27 -2.00 67.16
N LYS A 672 20.50 -3.31 67.03
CA LYS A 672 21.25 -4.08 68.03
C LYS A 672 22.75 -3.85 67.85
N TRP A 673 23.48 -3.76 68.97
CA TRP A 673 24.95 -3.72 69.00
C TRP A 673 25.60 -4.86 68.20
N ALA A 674 25.01 -6.05 68.30
CA ALA A 674 25.49 -7.23 67.58
C ALA A 674 25.39 -7.06 66.05
N ASP A 675 24.38 -6.34 65.55
CA ASP A 675 24.13 -6.16 64.12
C ASP A 675 24.97 -5.02 63.50
N THR A 676 25.71 -4.25 64.30
CA THR A 676 26.47 -3.06 63.86
C THR A 676 27.86 -3.02 64.47
N CYS A 677 28.01 -2.38 65.62
CA CYS A 677 29.30 -2.10 66.25
C CYS A 677 30.17 -3.35 66.44
N LYS A 678 29.58 -4.46 66.91
CA LYS A 678 30.31 -5.72 67.07
C LYS A 678 30.85 -6.27 65.75
N HIS A 679 30.08 -6.15 64.67
CA HIS A 679 30.47 -6.66 63.35
C HIS A 679 31.46 -5.73 62.64
N LEU A 680 31.31 -4.42 62.79
CA LEU A 680 32.10 -3.42 62.06
C LEU A 680 33.40 -3.06 62.78
N TYR A 681 33.39 -3.01 64.12
CA TYR A 681 34.52 -2.55 64.93
C TYR A 681 35.08 -3.64 65.87
N GLY A 682 34.37 -4.75 66.06
CA GLY A 682 34.79 -5.81 66.98
C GLY A 682 34.82 -5.29 68.42
N ASP A 683 35.99 -5.34 69.05
CA ASP A 683 36.23 -4.83 70.41
C ASP A 683 36.72 -3.37 70.42
N LYS A 684 36.86 -2.72 69.25
CA LYS A 684 37.27 -1.31 69.15
C LYS A 684 36.11 -0.37 69.50
N PRO A 685 36.39 0.87 69.93
CA PRO A 685 35.35 1.89 70.11
C PRO A 685 34.50 2.06 68.84
N CYS A 686 33.18 2.03 69.00
CA CYS A 686 32.21 2.26 67.95
C CYS A 686 31.74 3.72 68.03
N PRO A 687 32.02 4.55 67.01
CA PRO A 687 31.65 5.96 66.97
C PRO A 687 30.17 6.20 66.68
#